data_AF-A0A9D7ZV98-F1
#
_entry.id   AF-A0A9D7ZV98-F1
#
_cell.length_a   1.000
_cell.length_b   1.000
_cell.length_c   1.000
_cell.angle_alpha   90.00
_cell.angle_beta   90.00
_cell.angle_gamma   90.00
#
_symmetry.space_group_name_H-M   'P 1'
#
loop_
_entity.id
_entity.type
_entity.pdbx_description
1 polymer ?
#
loop_
_entity_poly.entity_id
_entity_poly.type
_entity_poly.pdbx_seq_one_letter_code
_entity_poly.pdbx_strand_id
1 'polypeptide(L)'
;MAKSTGPEEKTPRRVNKVALGIGLGMVGVIIAAVYFTFYFVEQERQRAMLEWQVRLGIVADSRAAAINEWVDANFAVIRELSENASLQIYMDELAMSEGNKEGVTDEAAQAGYLRNLLVATSERSGFKPPEEQAEINANVERAGVAGLGLVDADGKPIVSSPGMPPISGKIRTAVANALNGEPALIDVFLGASNLPTIGFALPVYGIQSDQGAQGIGAVVGIRTIDDNLYNRLKQPGEESKTAETYLVRSSGATIEYLSPLADGTPPLKRSFAVETPDLADAYAVERPGGFTMAMDYTGTEVLVTSRPLANLPWVLVRKIDRAEALSGTETRLKTILIVFVLIIVGVSIAIVAVWRHGSSIRAQEAAEKSRIAAERFENMTKFMHLITNSQPTQIFAVTGDTKYTFANEPACKAAGMSVEDLRGKTMGSIMGPVKSSFYGKINEAILDSFSHSDDTEAERQAHIQSFGEGDELEVFKTDHIPLRGDRDYPPGILMVMDDITEYTRERRKSEMMMRQLIDALIGVVERRDPHTTHQSARISEVARAIAREMELPDAEVKTVDIAGSLINLGRVFIPTNVLGKKGGLTLQEQDMFDNSYKDSVELLRDVEFEGPVVDTIHQSGEHWDGSGPLGMKEEEILHPARILAVAAAFIALVNPRTGEPPLSFDQAMAQMMLQNGTRFDRKPVSALINYLDNRGGAERWADFGEPS
;
A
#
# COMPACT_ATOMS: atom_id res chain seq x y z
N MET A 1 -47.04 -16.32 0.81
CA MET A 1 -46.50 -16.86 -0.46
C MET A 1 -45.64 -15.76 -1.09
N ALA A 2 -44.37 -15.62 -0.69
CA ALA A 2 -43.16 -16.21 -1.29
C ALA A 2 -42.86 -15.63 -2.69
N LYS A 3 -42.26 -14.43 -2.76
CA LYS A 3 -40.81 -14.09 -2.88
C LYS A 3 -40.23 -14.31 -4.29
N SER A 4 -40.17 -13.20 -5.04
CA SER A 4 -39.27 -12.96 -6.17
C SER A 4 -37.91 -12.49 -5.62
N THR A 5 -36.84 -13.20 -5.95
CA THR A 5 -35.45 -12.83 -5.62
C THR A 5 -34.73 -12.42 -6.90
N GLY A 6 -34.43 -11.11 -7.03
CA GLY A 6 -33.49 -10.59 -8.02
C GLY A 6 -32.04 -10.90 -7.62
N PRO A 7 -31.09 -10.94 -8.58
CA PRO A 7 -29.71 -11.32 -8.30
C PRO A 7 -28.94 -10.16 -7.65
N GLU A 8 -28.27 -10.46 -6.54
CA GLU A 8 -27.28 -9.59 -5.89
C GLU A 8 -26.08 -9.35 -6.82
N GLU A 9 -25.88 -8.10 -7.18
CA GLU A 9 -24.70 -7.62 -7.91
C GLU A 9 -23.50 -7.58 -6.96
N LYS A 10 -22.65 -8.61 -7.00
CA LYS A 10 -21.39 -8.67 -6.26
C LYS A 10 -20.38 -7.70 -6.88
N THR A 11 -20.17 -6.57 -6.24
CA THR A 11 -19.05 -5.66 -6.55
C THR A 11 -17.71 -6.40 -6.40
N PRO A 12 -16.81 -6.33 -7.41
CA PRO A 12 -15.54 -7.06 -7.36
C PRO A 12 -14.61 -6.40 -6.32
N ARG A 13 -14.19 -7.18 -5.31
CA ARG A 13 -13.11 -6.82 -4.38
C ARG A 13 -11.88 -6.41 -5.19
N ARG A 14 -11.58 -5.10 -5.27
CA ARG A 14 -10.31 -4.59 -5.80
C ARG A 14 -9.19 -5.08 -4.89
N VAL A 15 -8.55 -6.18 -5.27
CA VAL A 15 -7.31 -6.65 -4.65
C VAL A 15 -6.28 -5.54 -4.79
N ASN A 16 -5.73 -5.09 -3.66
CA ASN A 16 -4.76 -4.01 -3.64
C ASN A 16 -3.49 -4.47 -4.39
N LYS A 17 -3.31 -4.01 -5.63
CA LYS A 17 -2.25 -4.45 -6.56
C LYS A 17 -0.85 -4.32 -5.94
N VAL A 18 -0.67 -3.37 -5.03
CA VAL A 18 0.58 -3.18 -4.27
C VAL A 18 0.85 -4.34 -3.31
N ALA A 19 -0.18 -4.83 -2.60
CA ALA A 19 -0.03 -5.98 -1.69
C ALA A 19 0.24 -7.28 -2.47
N LEU A 20 -0.39 -7.44 -3.65
CA LEU A 20 -0.12 -8.57 -4.54
C LEU A 20 1.31 -8.52 -5.11
N GLY A 21 1.79 -7.33 -5.49
CA GLY A 21 3.16 -7.12 -5.96
C GLY A 21 4.22 -7.43 -4.90
N ILE A 22 4.00 -7.01 -3.66
CA ILE A 22 4.90 -7.32 -2.53
C ILE A 22 4.90 -8.84 -2.25
N GLY A 23 3.73 -9.49 -2.27
CA GLY A 23 3.61 -10.94 -2.09
C GLY A 23 4.34 -11.73 -3.18
N LEU A 24 4.18 -11.36 -4.45
CA LEU A 24 4.87 -11.98 -5.59
C LEU A 24 6.39 -11.79 -5.53
N GLY A 25 6.85 -10.58 -5.21
CA GLY A 25 8.29 -10.30 -5.04
C GLY A 25 8.91 -11.17 -3.94
N MET A 26 8.17 -11.40 -2.86
CA MET A 26 8.63 -12.19 -1.72
C MET A 26 8.72 -13.69 -2.02
N VAL A 27 7.74 -14.23 -2.76
CA VAL A 27 7.82 -15.60 -3.28
C VAL A 27 9.04 -15.75 -4.19
N GLY A 28 9.33 -14.74 -5.01
CA GLY A 28 10.54 -14.69 -5.84
C GLY A 28 11.84 -14.76 -5.02
N VAL A 29 11.93 -14.00 -3.92
CA VAL A 29 13.09 -14.03 -3.01
C VAL A 29 13.26 -15.40 -2.35
N ILE A 30 12.17 -16.03 -1.89
CA ILE A 30 12.23 -17.36 -1.28
C ILE A 30 12.69 -18.41 -2.29
N ILE A 31 12.15 -18.39 -3.51
CA ILE A 31 12.55 -19.32 -4.58
C ILE A 31 14.04 -19.13 -4.92
N ALA A 32 14.50 -17.88 -5.06
CA ALA A 32 15.90 -17.59 -5.32
C ALA A 32 16.79 -18.07 -4.16
N ALA A 33 16.40 -17.81 -2.92
CA ALA A 33 17.12 -18.25 -1.72
C ALA A 33 17.28 -19.77 -1.69
N VAL A 34 16.20 -20.52 -1.92
CA VAL A 34 16.22 -21.99 -1.99
C VAL A 34 17.15 -22.46 -3.12
N TYR A 35 17.03 -21.87 -4.31
CA TYR A 35 17.89 -22.21 -5.45
C TYR A 35 19.38 -22.00 -5.13
N PHE A 36 19.75 -20.86 -4.56
CA PHE A 36 21.14 -20.56 -4.20
C PHE A 36 21.66 -21.51 -3.11
N THR A 37 20.82 -21.95 -2.17
CA THR A 37 21.23 -22.96 -1.17
C THR A 37 21.57 -24.29 -1.84
N PHE A 38 20.70 -24.81 -2.71
CA PHE A 38 20.97 -26.06 -3.43
C PHE A 38 22.22 -25.96 -4.30
N TYR A 39 22.39 -24.82 -4.99
CA TYR A 39 23.59 -24.55 -5.78
C TYR A 39 24.87 -24.56 -4.93
N PHE A 40 24.85 -23.89 -3.77
CA PHE A 40 25.99 -23.86 -2.85
C PHE A 40 26.33 -25.24 -2.28
N VAL A 41 25.30 -26.02 -1.89
CA VAL A 41 25.46 -27.39 -1.39
C VAL A 41 26.14 -28.28 -2.43
N GLU A 42 25.73 -28.20 -3.69
CA GLU A 42 26.34 -28.99 -4.76
C GLU A 42 27.79 -28.57 -5.03
N GLN A 43 28.10 -27.27 -5.03
CA GLN A 43 29.47 -26.81 -5.18
C GLN A 43 30.40 -27.33 -4.07
N GLU A 44 29.95 -27.30 -2.81
CA GLU A 44 30.74 -27.79 -1.69
C GLU A 44 30.95 -29.32 -1.75
N ARG A 45 29.95 -30.06 -2.26
CA ARG A 45 30.06 -31.50 -2.50
C ARG A 45 31.12 -31.82 -3.56
N GLN A 46 31.12 -31.10 -4.67
CA GLN A 46 32.13 -31.25 -5.73
C GLN A 46 33.54 -30.93 -5.21
N ARG A 47 33.68 -29.87 -4.41
CA ARG A 47 34.94 -29.50 -3.78
C ARG A 47 35.46 -30.59 -2.83
N ALA A 48 34.59 -31.14 -1.99
CA ALA A 48 34.95 -32.22 -1.08
C ALA A 48 35.42 -33.48 -1.84
N MET A 49 34.77 -33.81 -2.96
CA MET A 49 35.19 -34.93 -3.81
C MET A 49 36.58 -34.72 -4.42
N LEU A 50 36.88 -33.49 -4.90
CA LEU A 50 38.21 -33.12 -5.41
C LEU A 50 39.29 -33.20 -4.33
N GLU A 51 39.00 -32.72 -3.12
CA GLU A 51 39.94 -32.81 -1.98
C GLU A 51 40.25 -34.27 -1.63
N TRP A 52 39.23 -35.14 -1.63
CA TRP A 52 39.42 -36.57 -1.42
C TRP A 52 40.16 -37.27 -2.56
N GLN A 53 39.90 -36.90 -3.82
CA GLN A 53 40.64 -37.41 -4.98
C GLN A 53 42.15 -37.15 -4.83
N VAL A 54 42.52 -35.94 -4.43
CA VAL A 54 43.93 -35.57 -4.19
C VAL A 54 44.50 -36.36 -3.01
N ARG A 55 43.78 -36.43 -1.89
CA ARG A 55 44.25 -37.11 -0.67
C ARG A 55 44.48 -38.61 -0.89
N LEU A 56 43.52 -39.31 -1.48
CA LEU A 56 43.66 -40.72 -1.82
C LEU A 56 44.74 -40.94 -2.86
N GLY A 57 44.83 -40.04 -3.85
CA GLY A 57 45.85 -40.08 -4.90
C GLY A 57 47.27 -40.05 -4.34
N ILE A 58 47.57 -39.10 -3.44
CA ILE A 58 48.90 -38.96 -2.81
C ILE A 58 49.30 -40.26 -2.09
N VAL A 59 48.37 -40.86 -1.33
CA VAL A 59 48.63 -42.12 -0.64
C VAL A 59 48.83 -43.25 -1.65
N ALA A 60 47.95 -43.37 -2.65
CA ALA A 60 48.06 -44.40 -3.68
C ALA A 60 49.38 -44.31 -4.46
N ASP A 61 49.84 -43.11 -4.82
CA ASP A 61 51.14 -42.87 -5.46
C ASP A 61 52.30 -43.31 -4.57
N SER A 62 52.26 -42.93 -3.28
CA SER A 62 53.28 -43.34 -2.31
C SER A 62 53.33 -44.85 -2.09
N ARG A 63 52.17 -45.51 -2.00
CA ARG A 63 52.09 -46.97 -1.81
C ARG A 63 52.50 -47.71 -3.09
N ALA A 64 52.12 -47.21 -4.26
CA ALA A 64 52.54 -47.77 -5.55
C ALA A 64 54.07 -47.74 -5.71
N ALA A 65 54.70 -46.62 -5.37
CA ALA A 65 56.15 -46.51 -5.35
C ALA A 65 56.81 -47.51 -4.39
N ALA A 66 56.24 -47.71 -3.19
CA ALA A 66 56.76 -48.68 -2.22
C ALA A 66 56.66 -50.14 -2.67
N ILE A 67 55.67 -50.48 -3.50
CA ILE A 67 55.53 -51.81 -4.12
C ILE A 67 56.51 -51.98 -5.27
N ASN A 68 56.65 -50.98 -6.14
CA ASN A 68 57.66 -51.00 -7.20
C ASN A 68 59.08 -51.15 -6.62
N GLU A 69 59.42 -50.39 -5.58
CA GLU A 69 60.70 -50.49 -4.87
C GLU A 69 60.95 -51.91 -4.33
N TRP A 70 59.91 -52.57 -3.80
CA TRP A 70 60.03 -53.94 -3.31
C TRP A 70 60.29 -54.93 -4.45
N VAL A 71 59.60 -54.78 -5.58
CA VAL A 71 59.82 -55.61 -6.77
C VAL A 71 61.23 -55.41 -7.32
N ASP A 72 61.66 -54.15 -7.44
CA ASP A 72 63.00 -53.77 -7.91
C ASP A 72 64.10 -54.32 -6.98
N ALA A 73 63.89 -54.26 -5.66
CA ALA A 73 64.81 -54.82 -4.68
C ALA A 73 64.96 -56.36 -4.83
N ASN A 74 63.88 -57.07 -5.15
CA ASN A 74 63.95 -58.51 -5.40
C ASN A 74 64.65 -58.82 -6.73
N PHE A 75 64.40 -58.06 -7.79
CA PHE A 75 65.17 -58.18 -9.03
C PHE A 75 66.66 -57.87 -8.83
N ALA A 76 67.00 -56.90 -7.97
CA ALA A 76 68.38 -56.57 -7.65
C ALA A 76 69.14 -57.73 -7.00
N VAL A 77 68.49 -58.50 -6.11
CA VAL A 77 69.07 -59.73 -5.52
C VAL A 77 69.39 -60.76 -6.60
N ILE A 78 68.46 -61.00 -7.52
CA ILE A 78 68.69 -61.96 -8.62
C ILE A 78 69.77 -61.43 -9.57
N ARG A 79 69.82 -60.11 -9.78
CA ARG A 79 70.82 -59.46 -10.64
C ARG A 79 72.22 -59.60 -10.07
N GLU A 80 72.39 -59.39 -8.76
CA GLU A 80 73.66 -59.58 -8.06
C GLU A 80 74.19 -61.02 -8.24
N LEU A 81 73.30 -62.01 -8.28
CA LEU A 81 73.66 -63.40 -8.57
C LEU A 81 74.00 -63.62 -10.04
N SER A 82 73.19 -63.11 -10.98
CA SER A 82 73.45 -63.28 -12.41
C SER A 82 74.71 -62.56 -12.90
N GLU A 83 75.09 -61.48 -12.23
CA GLU A 83 76.30 -60.68 -12.49
C GLU A 83 77.49 -61.10 -11.61
N ASN A 84 77.33 -62.13 -10.77
CA ASN A 84 78.43 -62.62 -9.94
C ASN A 84 79.51 -63.27 -10.83
N ALA A 85 80.72 -62.72 -10.80
CA ALA A 85 81.82 -63.18 -11.64
C ALA A 85 82.12 -64.68 -11.49
N SER A 86 82.09 -65.23 -10.27
CA SER A 86 82.33 -66.66 -10.03
C SER A 86 81.23 -67.53 -10.64
N LEU A 87 79.98 -67.07 -10.59
CA LEU A 87 78.85 -67.74 -11.22
C LEU A 87 78.96 -67.67 -12.75
N GLN A 88 79.29 -66.51 -13.31
CA GLN A 88 79.44 -66.34 -14.76
C GLN A 88 80.59 -67.19 -15.32
N ILE A 89 81.76 -67.23 -14.67
CA ILE A 89 82.90 -68.07 -15.09
C ILE A 89 82.50 -69.55 -15.13
N TYR A 90 81.85 -70.04 -14.08
CA TYR A 90 81.41 -71.44 -14.02
C TYR A 90 80.38 -71.77 -15.11
N MET A 91 79.42 -70.85 -15.33
CA MET A 91 78.42 -71.01 -16.38
C MET A 91 79.04 -70.99 -17.78
N ASP A 92 80.08 -70.18 -18.00
CA ASP A 92 80.82 -70.09 -19.26
C ASP A 92 81.62 -71.38 -19.52
N GLU A 93 82.33 -71.90 -18.51
CA GLU A 93 83.01 -73.21 -18.56
C GLU A 93 82.04 -74.36 -18.87
N LEU A 94 80.86 -74.36 -18.23
CA LEU A 94 79.85 -75.39 -18.43
C LEU A 94 79.22 -75.31 -19.83
N ALA A 95 78.96 -74.11 -20.33
CA ALA A 95 78.44 -73.89 -21.69
C ALA A 95 79.44 -74.31 -22.78
N MET A 96 80.74 -74.05 -22.59
CA MET A 96 81.80 -74.46 -23.53
C MET A 96 82.02 -75.98 -23.59
N SER A 97 81.58 -76.73 -22.59
CA SER A 97 81.80 -78.18 -22.49
C SER A 97 80.82 -79.05 -23.30
N GLU A 98 79.89 -78.46 -24.06
CA GLU A 98 78.81 -79.15 -24.82
C GLU A 98 78.14 -80.30 -24.05
N GLY A 99 78.00 -80.17 -22.72
CA GLY A 99 77.37 -81.18 -21.88
C GLY A 99 78.15 -82.49 -21.71
N ASN A 100 79.42 -82.57 -22.15
CA ASN A 100 80.24 -83.77 -21.98
C ASN A 100 81.03 -83.71 -20.65
N LYS A 101 80.45 -84.32 -19.60
CA LYS A 101 80.87 -84.21 -18.20
C LYS A 101 82.22 -84.86 -17.82
N GLU A 102 82.91 -85.50 -18.76
CA GLU A 102 84.13 -86.28 -18.45
C GLU A 102 85.43 -85.46 -18.47
N GLY A 103 85.38 -84.17 -18.88
CA GLY A 103 86.56 -83.30 -19.00
C GLY A 103 86.79 -82.28 -17.87
N VAL A 104 85.87 -82.15 -16.91
CA VAL A 104 85.94 -81.13 -15.84
C VAL A 104 86.34 -81.80 -14.52
N THR A 105 87.61 -81.72 -14.14
CA THR A 105 88.16 -82.42 -12.96
C THR A 105 87.68 -81.90 -11.60
N ASP A 106 86.99 -80.76 -11.54
CA ASP A 106 86.55 -80.09 -10.29
C ASP A 106 85.02 -79.79 -10.21
N GLU A 107 84.18 -80.44 -11.04
CA GLU A 107 82.73 -80.18 -11.15
C GLU A 107 82.00 -80.20 -9.80
N ALA A 108 82.35 -81.16 -8.91
CA ALA A 108 81.73 -81.29 -7.59
C ALA A 108 82.07 -80.14 -6.62
N ALA A 109 83.29 -79.58 -6.71
CA ALA A 109 83.75 -78.51 -5.82
C ALA A 109 83.16 -77.15 -6.24
N GLN A 110 83.15 -76.86 -7.54
CA GLN A 110 82.56 -75.62 -8.09
C GLN A 110 81.03 -75.59 -7.91
N ALA A 111 80.33 -76.71 -8.16
CA ALA A 111 78.89 -76.83 -7.89
C ALA A 111 78.57 -76.69 -6.39
N GLY A 112 79.47 -77.17 -5.51
CA GLY A 112 79.39 -76.98 -4.07
C GLY A 112 79.51 -75.51 -3.63
N TYR A 113 80.44 -74.76 -4.23
CA TYR A 113 80.58 -73.32 -3.99
C TYR A 113 79.33 -72.54 -4.40
N LEU A 114 78.81 -72.78 -5.62
CA LEU A 114 77.60 -72.12 -6.10
C LEU A 114 76.38 -72.47 -5.24
N ARG A 115 76.28 -73.72 -4.78
CA ARG A 115 75.22 -74.12 -3.85
C ARG A 115 75.29 -73.30 -2.56
N ASN A 116 76.49 -73.16 -1.98
CA ASN A 116 76.68 -72.38 -0.75
C ASN A 116 76.38 -70.89 -0.98
N LEU A 117 76.74 -70.34 -2.14
CA LEU A 117 76.39 -68.97 -2.53
C LEU A 117 74.86 -68.78 -2.61
N LEU A 118 74.16 -69.68 -3.32
CA LEU A 118 72.69 -69.64 -3.41
C LEU A 118 72.03 -69.82 -2.04
N VAL A 119 72.55 -70.70 -1.18
CA VAL A 119 72.06 -70.87 0.21
C VAL A 119 72.24 -69.60 1.02
N ALA A 120 73.44 -69.04 1.05
CA ALA A 120 73.75 -67.83 1.83
C ALA A 120 72.98 -66.60 1.33
N THR A 121 72.76 -66.48 0.02
CA THR A 121 71.94 -65.41 -0.54
C THR A 121 70.45 -65.65 -0.25
N SER A 122 69.95 -66.88 -0.40
CA SER A 122 68.58 -67.28 -0.07
C SER A 122 68.22 -66.95 1.39
N GLU A 123 69.12 -67.24 2.34
CA GLU A 123 68.91 -66.96 3.76
C GLU A 123 68.84 -65.45 4.09
N ARG A 124 69.62 -64.62 3.39
CA ARG A 124 69.68 -63.17 3.65
C ARG A 124 68.62 -62.35 2.91
N SER A 125 68.10 -62.84 1.79
CA SER A 125 67.25 -62.05 0.87
C SER A 125 65.75 -62.40 0.91
N GLY A 126 65.36 -63.40 1.71
CA GLY A 126 63.96 -63.82 1.84
C GLY A 126 63.47 -64.78 0.76
N PHE A 127 64.35 -65.28 -0.11
CA PHE A 127 64.09 -66.38 -1.04
C PHE A 127 64.18 -67.76 -0.36
N LYS A 128 63.71 -67.86 0.89
CA LYS A 128 63.73 -69.08 1.70
C LYS A 128 62.30 -69.54 2.04
N PRO A 129 62.07 -70.84 2.33
CA PRO A 129 60.80 -71.30 2.85
C PRO A 129 60.41 -70.61 4.18
N PRO A 130 59.10 -70.42 4.47
CA PRO A 130 58.63 -69.88 5.75
C PRO A 130 59.10 -70.70 6.97
N GLU A 131 59.35 -70.05 8.11
CA GLU A 131 59.90 -70.68 9.33
C GLU A 131 58.88 -71.60 10.06
N GLU A 132 57.57 -71.37 9.89
CA GLU A 132 56.52 -72.21 10.47
C GLU A 132 56.15 -73.40 9.56
N GLN A 133 56.93 -74.48 9.65
CA GLN A 133 56.42 -75.81 9.30
C GLN A 133 56.66 -76.73 10.49
N ALA A 134 55.58 -77.13 11.16
CA ALA A 134 55.60 -78.07 12.27
C ALA A 134 56.49 -79.29 11.97
N GLU A 135 57.27 -79.73 12.95
CA GLU A 135 58.07 -80.95 12.87
C GLU A 135 57.18 -82.17 12.61
N ILE A 136 57.24 -82.73 11.40
CA ILE A 136 56.63 -84.03 11.11
C ILE A 136 57.56 -84.88 10.23
N ASN A 137 57.74 -86.14 10.68
CA ASN A 137 58.37 -87.35 10.13
C ASN A 137 59.30 -87.27 8.89
N ALA A 138 60.49 -87.87 9.06
CA ALA A 138 61.68 -87.79 8.22
C ALA A 138 61.63 -88.40 6.79
N ASN A 139 60.48 -88.91 6.29
CA ASN A 139 60.45 -89.73 5.06
C ASN A 139 59.47 -89.26 3.97
N VAL A 140 59.04 -88.00 3.95
CA VAL A 140 58.23 -87.44 2.85
C VAL A 140 59.02 -86.38 2.11
N GLU A 141 59.21 -86.58 0.80
CA GLU A 141 59.84 -85.60 -0.10
C GLU A 141 58.99 -84.32 -0.11
N ARG A 142 59.50 -83.23 0.48
CA ARG A 142 58.79 -81.93 0.51
C ARG A 142 58.83 -81.33 -0.89
N ALA A 143 57.67 -80.96 -1.43
CA ALA A 143 57.63 -80.08 -2.59
C ALA A 143 58.27 -78.74 -2.21
N GLY A 144 59.26 -78.29 -2.97
CA GLY A 144 59.89 -76.99 -2.77
C GLY A 144 58.86 -75.86 -2.81
N VAL A 145 59.02 -74.88 -1.93
CA VAL A 145 58.08 -73.75 -1.72
C VAL A 145 58.70 -72.42 -2.15
N ALA A 146 59.97 -72.20 -1.80
CA ALA A 146 60.72 -70.98 -2.10
C ALA A 146 62.22 -71.32 -2.06
N GLY A 147 62.99 -70.70 -2.95
CA GLY A 147 64.41 -70.96 -3.12
C GLY A 147 65.02 -70.15 -4.25
N LEU A 148 66.33 -70.33 -4.43
CA LEU A 148 67.08 -69.83 -5.58
C LEU A 148 67.57 -71.02 -6.39
N GLY A 149 67.56 -70.91 -7.72
CA GLY A 149 68.03 -71.93 -8.63
C GLY A 149 68.81 -71.33 -9.79
N LEU A 150 69.75 -72.11 -10.31
CA LEU A 150 70.52 -71.83 -11.50
C LEU A 150 70.23 -72.89 -12.55
N VAL A 151 69.95 -72.46 -13.78
CA VAL A 151 69.67 -73.34 -14.92
C VAL A 151 70.66 -73.10 -16.05
N ASP A 152 70.89 -74.15 -16.85
CA ASP A 152 71.67 -74.06 -18.10
C ASP A 152 70.86 -73.40 -19.24
N ALA A 153 71.50 -73.27 -20.41
CA ALA A 153 70.90 -72.73 -21.63
C ALA A 153 69.68 -73.53 -22.13
N ASP A 154 69.55 -74.81 -21.76
CA ASP A 154 68.40 -75.66 -22.09
C ASP A 154 67.28 -75.56 -21.02
N GLY A 155 67.48 -74.73 -19.98
CA GLY A 155 66.55 -74.56 -18.88
C GLY A 155 66.52 -75.73 -17.89
N LYS A 156 67.54 -76.60 -17.89
CA LYS A 156 67.69 -77.71 -16.94
C LYS A 156 68.40 -77.22 -15.67
N PRO A 157 67.96 -77.64 -14.47
CA PRO A 157 68.56 -77.22 -13.21
C PRO A 157 70.01 -77.72 -13.08
N ILE A 158 70.92 -76.80 -12.74
CA ILE A 158 72.33 -77.08 -12.41
C ILE A 158 72.50 -77.18 -10.89
N VAL A 159 72.17 -76.11 -10.17
CA VAL A 159 72.28 -76.02 -8.70
C VAL A 159 71.09 -75.24 -8.14
N SER A 160 70.61 -75.61 -6.95
CA SER A 160 69.54 -74.89 -6.25
C SER A 160 69.77 -74.86 -4.75
N SER A 161 69.20 -73.85 -4.08
CA SER A 161 69.10 -73.81 -2.62
C SER A 161 68.05 -74.83 -2.12
N PRO A 162 68.14 -75.26 -0.84
CA PRO A 162 67.11 -76.08 -0.20
C PRO A 162 65.75 -75.38 -0.25
N GLY A 163 64.71 -76.11 -0.67
CA GLY A 163 63.35 -75.59 -0.76
C GLY A 163 62.97 -74.99 -2.11
N MET A 164 63.89 -74.90 -3.08
CA MET A 164 63.57 -74.47 -4.46
C MET A 164 62.51 -75.38 -5.10
N PRO A 165 61.38 -74.83 -5.61
CA PRO A 165 60.38 -75.62 -6.31
C PRO A 165 60.89 -76.20 -7.65
N PRO A 166 60.29 -77.29 -8.15
CA PRO A 166 60.66 -77.85 -9.46
C PRO A 166 60.34 -76.86 -10.59
N ILE A 167 61.29 -76.68 -11.52
CA ILE A 167 61.17 -75.78 -12.68
C ILE A 167 60.15 -76.35 -13.69
N SER A 168 58.90 -76.01 -13.46
CA SER A 168 57.72 -76.50 -14.17
C SER A 168 56.69 -75.39 -14.34
N GLY A 169 55.74 -75.57 -15.26
CA GLY A 169 54.64 -74.62 -15.49
C GLY A 169 55.09 -73.17 -15.69
N LYS A 170 54.61 -72.28 -14.81
CA LYS A 170 54.92 -70.83 -14.85
C LYS A 170 56.41 -70.53 -14.69
N ILE A 171 57.12 -71.29 -13.86
CA ILE A 171 58.55 -71.10 -13.61
C ILE A 171 59.36 -71.38 -14.88
N ARG A 172 59.05 -72.49 -15.57
CA ARG A 172 59.69 -72.85 -16.85
C ARG A 172 59.46 -71.79 -17.93
N THR A 173 58.25 -71.23 -17.98
CA THR A 173 57.91 -70.18 -18.95
C THR A 173 58.74 -68.91 -18.71
N ALA A 174 58.86 -68.49 -17.44
CA ALA A 174 59.69 -67.34 -17.10
C ALA A 174 61.19 -67.58 -17.32
N VAL A 175 61.69 -68.79 -17.05
CA VAL A 175 63.06 -69.19 -17.40
C VAL A 175 63.32 -69.04 -18.89
N ALA A 176 62.41 -69.54 -19.74
CA ALA A 176 62.56 -69.44 -21.19
C ALA A 176 62.60 -67.97 -21.66
N ASN A 177 61.77 -67.10 -21.06
CA ASN A 177 61.81 -65.67 -21.34
C ASN A 177 63.13 -65.02 -20.87
N ALA A 178 63.61 -65.40 -19.68
CA ALA A 178 64.90 -64.95 -19.16
C ALA A 178 66.06 -65.33 -20.08
N LEU A 179 66.11 -66.56 -20.57
CA LEU A 179 67.14 -67.04 -21.50
C LEU A 179 67.16 -66.27 -22.83
N ASN A 180 66.02 -65.69 -23.24
CA ASN A 180 65.95 -64.81 -24.42
C ASN A 180 66.47 -63.38 -24.16
N GLY A 181 67.02 -63.10 -22.98
CA GLY A 181 67.63 -61.83 -22.62
C GLY A 181 66.71 -60.87 -21.85
N GLU A 182 65.46 -61.25 -21.57
CA GLU A 182 64.46 -60.39 -20.92
C GLU A 182 64.24 -60.76 -19.45
N PRO A 183 64.35 -59.82 -18.49
CA PRO A 183 63.91 -60.05 -17.12
C PRO A 183 62.46 -60.55 -17.07
N ALA A 184 62.24 -61.70 -16.42
CA ALA A 184 60.92 -62.32 -16.37
C ALA A 184 60.40 -62.38 -14.94
N LEU A 185 59.21 -61.80 -14.74
CA LEU A 185 58.44 -61.96 -13.51
C LEU A 185 57.54 -63.20 -13.61
N ILE A 186 57.62 -64.07 -12.61
CA ILE A 186 56.62 -65.12 -12.37
C ILE A 186 55.54 -64.49 -11.50
N ASP A 187 54.48 -64.01 -12.14
CA ASP A 187 53.35 -63.34 -11.48
C ASP A 187 52.70 -64.22 -10.39
N VAL A 188 52.10 -63.58 -9.39
CA VAL A 188 51.59 -64.21 -8.16
C VAL A 188 50.69 -65.40 -8.47
N PHE A 189 51.01 -66.53 -7.85
CA PHE A 189 50.26 -67.77 -7.97
C PHE A 189 50.22 -68.52 -6.65
N LEU A 190 49.28 -69.44 -6.50
CA LEU A 190 49.27 -70.36 -5.36
C LEU A 190 50.30 -71.46 -5.61
N GLY A 191 51.36 -71.48 -4.81
CA GLY A 191 52.41 -72.50 -4.87
C GLY A 191 51.95 -73.86 -4.33
N ALA A 192 52.86 -74.84 -4.30
CA ALA A 192 52.56 -76.21 -3.84
C ALA A 192 52.08 -76.28 -2.37
N SER A 193 52.46 -75.29 -1.56
CA SER A 193 52.01 -75.12 -0.16
C SER A 193 50.70 -74.32 -0.03
N ASN A 194 50.02 -74.00 -1.14
CA ASN A 194 48.85 -73.10 -1.19
C ASN A 194 49.14 -71.70 -0.61
N LEU A 195 50.42 -71.32 -0.57
CA LEU A 195 50.87 -69.97 -0.21
C LEU A 195 51.01 -69.10 -1.47
N PRO A 196 50.62 -67.82 -1.41
CA PRO A 196 50.89 -66.87 -2.47
C PRO A 196 52.40 -66.77 -2.72
N THR A 197 52.80 -67.06 -3.94
CA THR A 197 54.20 -67.21 -4.35
C THR A 197 54.44 -66.34 -5.56
N ILE A 198 55.61 -65.71 -5.60
CA ILE A 198 56.09 -64.88 -6.72
C ILE A 198 57.51 -65.31 -7.06
N GLY A 199 57.89 -65.12 -8.31
CA GLY A 199 59.24 -65.44 -8.74
C GLY A 199 59.82 -64.43 -9.71
N PHE A 200 61.12 -64.50 -9.85
CA PHE A 200 61.95 -63.57 -10.61
C PHE A 200 63.00 -64.39 -11.35
N ALA A 201 63.19 -64.12 -12.64
CA ALA A 201 64.21 -64.80 -13.44
C ALA A 201 65.01 -63.77 -14.25
N LEU A 202 66.32 -63.93 -14.27
CA LEU A 202 67.25 -63.10 -15.05
C LEU A 202 68.23 -63.98 -15.82
N PRO A 203 68.60 -63.60 -17.06
CA PRO A 203 69.66 -64.27 -17.81
C PRO A 203 71.01 -64.12 -17.12
N VAL A 204 71.84 -65.15 -17.26
CA VAL A 204 73.28 -65.09 -17.01
C VAL A 204 73.97 -64.94 -18.36
N TYR A 205 74.80 -63.90 -18.49
CA TYR A 205 75.60 -63.65 -19.68
C TYR A 205 77.04 -64.15 -19.47
N GLY A 206 77.66 -64.66 -20.54
CA GLY A 206 79.07 -65.02 -20.53
C GLY A 206 79.95 -63.76 -20.50
N ILE A 207 81.16 -63.87 -19.95
CA ILE A 207 82.06 -62.72 -19.69
C ILE A 207 82.47 -62.01 -20.98
N GLN A 208 82.45 -62.72 -22.12
CA GLN A 208 82.77 -62.19 -23.45
C GLN A 208 81.54 -61.91 -24.33
N SER A 209 80.32 -62.04 -23.80
CA SER A 209 79.08 -61.82 -24.57
C SER A 209 78.59 -60.38 -24.50
N ASP A 210 78.12 -59.84 -25.63
CA ASP A 210 77.50 -58.52 -25.71
C ASP A 210 76.15 -58.50 -24.94
N GLN A 211 75.85 -57.38 -24.27
CA GLN A 211 74.56 -57.18 -23.61
C GLN A 211 73.43 -57.22 -24.67
N GLY A 212 72.62 -58.29 -24.66
CA GLY A 212 71.56 -58.56 -25.63
C GLY A 212 71.68 -59.90 -26.39
N ALA A 213 72.74 -60.68 -26.14
CA ALA A 213 72.85 -62.06 -26.62
C ALA A 213 71.91 -63.03 -25.85
N GLN A 214 71.69 -64.25 -26.35
CA GLN A 214 71.01 -65.29 -25.54
C GLN A 214 71.81 -65.59 -24.27
N GLY A 215 71.13 -65.73 -23.14
CA GLY A 215 71.77 -66.08 -21.88
C GLY A 215 72.35 -67.49 -21.94
N ILE A 216 73.56 -67.69 -21.42
CA ILE A 216 74.20 -69.01 -21.28
C ILE A 216 73.57 -69.85 -20.14
N GLY A 217 72.64 -69.24 -19.40
CA GLY A 217 71.79 -69.83 -18.37
C GLY A 217 70.91 -68.76 -17.74
N ALA A 218 70.20 -69.10 -16.66
CA ALA A 218 69.38 -68.13 -15.94
C ALA A 218 69.40 -68.38 -14.41
N VAL A 219 69.35 -67.30 -13.64
CA VAL A 219 69.10 -67.35 -12.20
C VAL A 219 67.60 -67.17 -11.99
N VAL A 220 67.00 -68.06 -11.21
CA VAL A 220 65.58 -68.03 -10.86
C VAL A 220 65.45 -67.98 -9.35
N GLY A 221 64.75 -66.97 -8.84
CA GLY A 221 64.35 -66.92 -7.45
C GLY A 221 62.85 -67.07 -7.29
N ILE A 222 62.43 -67.95 -6.40
CA ILE A 222 61.04 -68.12 -5.98
C ILE A 222 60.93 -67.77 -4.50
N ARG A 223 59.98 -66.91 -4.15
CA ARG A 223 59.68 -66.59 -2.74
C ARG A 223 58.18 -66.58 -2.48
N THR A 224 57.82 -66.92 -1.25
CA THR A 224 56.45 -66.67 -0.76
C THR A 224 56.28 -65.18 -0.49
N ILE A 225 55.07 -64.67 -0.75
CA ILE A 225 54.70 -63.32 -0.36
C ILE A 225 54.37 -63.32 1.12
N ASP A 226 55.11 -62.52 1.87
CA ASP A 226 55.00 -62.38 3.32
C ASP A 226 54.54 -60.94 3.68
N ASP A 227 54.48 -60.68 4.98
CA ASP A 227 54.12 -59.39 5.54
C ASP A 227 55.02 -58.23 5.06
N ASN A 228 56.20 -58.48 4.48
CA ASN A 228 57.06 -57.44 3.93
C ASN A 228 56.39 -56.71 2.76
N LEU A 229 55.71 -57.44 1.86
CA LEU A 229 54.96 -56.82 0.77
C LEU A 229 53.67 -56.19 1.29
N TYR A 230 52.89 -56.93 2.08
CA TYR A 230 51.56 -56.45 2.49
C TYR A 230 51.63 -55.26 3.46
N ASN A 231 52.66 -55.17 4.31
CA ASN A 231 52.84 -54.00 5.17
C ASN A 231 53.22 -52.74 4.37
N ARG A 232 53.75 -52.86 3.14
CA ARG A 232 54.01 -51.71 2.26
C ARG A 232 52.72 -51.11 1.70
N LEU A 233 51.63 -51.87 1.62
CA LEU A 233 50.31 -51.37 1.22
C LEU A 233 49.65 -50.51 2.32
N LYS A 234 49.99 -50.77 3.58
CA LYS A 234 49.49 -49.99 4.72
C LYS A 234 50.11 -48.60 4.74
N GLN A 235 49.28 -47.60 4.99
CA GLN A 235 49.72 -46.21 5.16
C GLN A 235 50.16 -45.99 6.62
N PRO A 236 51.41 -45.59 6.89
CA PRO A 236 51.86 -45.27 8.24
C PRO A 236 51.09 -44.06 8.80
N GLY A 237 50.62 -44.16 10.03
CA GLY A 237 49.86 -43.09 10.70
C GLY A 237 48.45 -42.87 10.14
N GLU A 238 47.87 -43.87 9.47
CA GLU A 238 46.49 -43.78 8.97
C GLU A 238 45.50 -43.61 10.14
N GLU A 239 44.78 -42.50 10.13
CA GLU A 239 43.73 -42.20 11.12
C GLU A 239 42.36 -42.75 10.68
N SER A 240 42.18 -42.99 9.38
CA SER A 240 40.93 -43.48 8.82
C SER A 240 40.71 -44.95 9.18
N LYS A 241 39.50 -45.31 9.61
CA LYS A 241 39.18 -46.68 10.07
C LYS A 241 38.85 -47.63 8.93
N THR A 242 38.27 -47.10 7.85
CA THR A 242 37.77 -47.87 6.71
C THR A 242 38.70 -47.80 5.50
N ALA A 243 39.75 -46.99 5.57
CA ALA A 243 40.58 -46.74 4.41
C ALA A 243 41.56 -47.90 4.17
N GLU A 244 41.45 -48.51 2.99
CA GLU A 244 42.14 -49.75 2.66
C GLU A 244 42.92 -49.62 1.35
N THR A 245 44.10 -50.23 1.30
CA THR A 245 44.91 -50.34 0.08
C THR A 245 45.18 -51.81 -0.20
N TYR A 246 44.91 -52.25 -1.43
CA TYR A 246 45.11 -53.64 -1.84
C TYR A 246 45.49 -53.73 -3.32
N LEU A 247 45.93 -54.91 -3.73
CA LEU A 247 46.38 -55.18 -5.10
C LEU A 247 45.35 -56.06 -5.82
N VAL A 248 45.07 -55.73 -7.08
CA VAL A 248 44.23 -56.55 -7.96
C VAL A 248 44.93 -56.77 -9.30
N ARG A 249 44.55 -57.82 -10.02
CA ARG A 249 44.89 -58.01 -11.44
C ARG A 249 43.68 -58.41 -12.26
N SER A 250 43.73 -58.11 -13.56
CA SER A 250 42.83 -58.72 -14.54
C SER A 250 43.38 -60.08 -14.96
N SER A 251 42.56 -61.12 -14.80
CA SER A 251 42.83 -62.51 -15.20
C SER A 251 41.70 -62.96 -16.11
N GLY A 252 41.84 -62.66 -17.41
CA GLY A 252 40.79 -62.90 -18.42
C GLY A 252 39.53 -62.09 -18.13
N ALA A 253 38.41 -62.77 -17.89
CA ALA A 253 37.13 -62.14 -17.57
C ALA A 253 36.93 -61.87 -16.06
N THR A 254 37.94 -62.12 -15.23
CA THR A 254 37.85 -61.97 -13.77
C THR A 254 38.91 -61.02 -13.20
N ILE A 255 38.57 -60.38 -12.09
CA ILE A 255 39.48 -59.57 -11.28
C ILE A 255 39.85 -60.42 -10.08
N GLU A 256 41.14 -60.65 -9.88
CA GLU A 256 41.67 -61.41 -8.75
C GLU A 256 42.36 -60.47 -7.75
N TYR A 257 42.13 -60.68 -6.46
CA TYR A 257 42.75 -59.89 -5.39
C TYR A 257 44.06 -60.55 -4.97
N LEU A 258 45.16 -59.83 -5.07
CA LEU A 258 46.52 -60.32 -4.86
C LEU A 258 47.05 -60.11 -3.45
N SER A 259 46.34 -59.33 -2.62
CA SER A 259 46.68 -59.07 -1.22
C SER A 259 45.54 -59.47 -0.29
N PRO A 260 45.80 -59.63 1.02
CA PRO A 260 44.75 -59.82 2.01
C PRO A 260 43.82 -58.61 1.99
N LEU A 261 42.52 -58.87 2.18
CA LEU A 261 41.49 -57.85 2.27
C LEU A 261 41.18 -57.53 3.74
N ALA A 262 40.63 -56.34 4.00
CA ALA A 262 40.29 -55.88 5.33
C ALA A 262 39.22 -56.74 6.03
N ASP A 263 38.42 -57.49 5.26
CA ASP A 263 37.43 -58.44 5.81
C ASP A 263 38.03 -59.81 6.18
N GLY A 264 39.36 -59.94 6.08
CA GLY A 264 40.09 -61.17 6.40
C GLY A 264 40.22 -62.14 5.24
N THR A 265 39.72 -61.81 4.05
CA THR A 265 39.85 -62.70 2.89
C THR A 265 41.33 -62.85 2.49
N PRO A 266 41.86 -64.09 2.39
CA PRO A 266 43.24 -64.30 1.97
C PRO A 266 43.48 -63.94 0.48
N PRO A 267 44.74 -63.69 0.09
CA PRO A 267 45.11 -63.46 -1.31
C PRO A 267 44.65 -64.60 -2.22
N LEU A 268 44.25 -64.25 -3.45
CA LEU A 268 43.79 -65.16 -4.50
C LEU A 268 42.54 -65.99 -4.15
N LYS A 269 41.84 -65.69 -3.04
CA LYS A 269 40.60 -66.39 -2.64
C LYS A 269 39.32 -65.66 -3.05
N ARG A 270 39.41 -64.38 -3.43
CA ARG A 270 38.30 -63.61 -3.98
C ARG A 270 38.53 -63.27 -5.44
N SER A 271 37.46 -63.30 -6.21
CA SER A 271 37.42 -62.74 -7.55
C SER A 271 36.01 -62.26 -7.92
N PHE A 272 35.94 -61.31 -8.84
CA PHE A 272 34.69 -60.85 -9.46
C PHE A 272 34.81 -60.83 -10.97
N ALA A 273 33.69 -60.81 -11.69
CA ALA A 273 33.71 -60.58 -13.13
C ALA A 273 34.16 -59.15 -13.43
N VAL A 274 34.97 -58.94 -14.48
CA VAL A 274 35.40 -57.59 -14.91
C VAL A 274 34.19 -56.73 -15.29
N GLU A 275 33.12 -57.34 -15.78
CA GLU A 275 31.87 -56.66 -16.17
C GLU A 275 30.91 -56.39 -14.99
N THR A 276 31.32 -56.66 -13.74
CA THR A 276 30.46 -56.42 -12.58
C THR A 276 30.12 -54.93 -12.49
N PRO A 277 28.85 -54.54 -12.64
CA PRO A 277 28.47 -53.14 -12.69
C PRO A 277 28.71 -52.47 -11.35
N ASP A 278 29.19 -51.22 -11.39
CA ASP A 278 29.43 -50.39 -10.21
C ASP A 278 30.44 -50.97 -9.21
N LEU A 279 31.29 -51.92 -9.63
CA LEU A 279 32.37 -52.44 -8.80
C LEU A 279 33.60 -51.52 -8.88
N ALA A 280 34.06 -51.04 -7.72
CA ALA A 280 35.22 -50.17 -7.56
C ALA A 280 36.48 -50.77 -8.22
N ASP A 281 36.67 -52.08 -8.09
CA ASP A 281 37.82 -52.80 -8.61
C ASP A 281 37.76 -53.00 -10.14
N ALA A 282 36.55 -53.14 -10.69
CA ALA A 282 36.35 -53.17 -12.14
C ALA A 282 36.72 -51.83 -12.77
N TYR A 283 36.25 -50.74 -12.18
CA TYR A 283 36.64 -49.40 -12.60
C TYR A 283 38.15 -49.18 -12.46
N ALA A 284 38.75 -49.62 -11.35
CA ALA A 284 40.19 -49.46 -11.10
C ALA A 284 41.05 -50.12 -12.17
N VAL A 285 40.64 -51.31 -12.64
CA VAL A 285 41.32 -52.08 -13.69
C VAL A 285 41.07 -51.50 -15.08
N GLU A 286 39.83 -51.07 -15.40
CA GLU A 286 39.48 -50.47 -16.68
C GLU A 286 40.15 -49.10 -16.87
N ARG A 287 40.22 -48.29 -15.81
CA ARG A 287 40.75 -46.92 -15.82
C ARG A 287 41.77 -46.69 -14.69
N PRO A 288 42.98 -47.25 -14.81
CA PRO A 288 44.05 -47.00 -13.85
C PRO A 288 44.35 -45.50 -13.71
N GLY A 289 44.44 -45.00 -12.49
CA GLY A 289 44.61 -43.56 -12.23
C GLY A 289 43.29 -42.80 -12.05
N GLY A 290 42.16 -43.44 -12.34
CA GLY A 290 40.84 -42.85 -12.16
C GLY A 290 40.49 -42.62 -10.69
N PHE A 291 39.48 -41.77 -10.49
CA PHE A 291 38.79 -41.60 -9.22
C PHE A 291 37.29 -41.71 -9.47
N THR A 292 36.58 -42.45 -8.62
CA THR A 292 35.12 -42.56 -8.69
C THR A 292 34.54 -42.91 -7.32
N MET A 293 33.22 -42.81 -7.24
CA MET A 293 32.41 -43.43 -6.20
C MET A 293 31.80 -44.71 -6.80
N ALA A 294 31.94 -45.84 -6.11
CA ALA A 294 31.49 -47.15 -6.57
C ALA A 294 31.32 -48.10 -5.37
N MET A 295 30.73 -49.27 -5.57
CA MET A 295 30.64 -50.32 -4.56
C MET A 295 31.95 -51.09 -4.46
N ASP A 296 32.46 -51.28 -3.24
CA ASP A 296 33.60 -52.15 -3.02
C ASP A 296 33.20 -53.64 -3.05
N TYR A 297 34.19 -54.51 -2.85
CA TYR A 297 34.00 -55.95 -2.78
C TYR A 297 33.06 -56.44 -1.66
N THR A 298 32.72 -55.59 -0.67
CA THR A 298 31.75 -55.89 0.41
C THR A 298 30.34 -55.41 0.08
N GLY A 299 30.16 -54.66 -1.01
CA GLY A 299 28.92 -53.99 -1.35
C GLY A 299 28.72 -52.64 -0.63
N THR A 300 29.79 -52.05 -0.10
CA THR A 300 29.78 -50.74 0.56
C THR A 300 30.18 -49.64 -0.44
N GLU A 301 29.49 -48.51 -0.41
CA GLU A 301 29.80 -47.37 -1.29
C GLU A 301 31.07 -46.67 -0.80
N VAL A 302 32.10 -46.64 -1.67
CA VAL A 302 33.43 -46.14 -1.34
C VAL A 302 33.89 -45.08 -2.34
N LEU A 303 34.75 -44.19 -1.86
CA LEU A 303 35.59 -43.37 -2.74
C LEU A 303 36.83 -44.18 -3.08
N VAL A 304 37.07 -44.40 -4.37
CA VAL A 304 38.17 -45.25 -4.84
C VAL A 304 39.06 -44.51 -5.83
N THR A 305 40.37 -44.73 -5.72
CA THR A 305 41.35 -44.40 -6.75
C THR A 305 42.29 -45.57 -6.98
N SER A 306 42.90 -45.63 -8.15
CA SER A 306 43.81 -46.71 -8.50
C SER A 306 45.12 -46.20 -9.09
N ARG A 307 46.18 -47.02 -9.03
CA ARG A 307 47.46 -46.76 -9.70
C ARG A 307 47.96 -48.03 -10.40
N PRO A 308 48.33 -47.95 -11.69
CA PRO A 308 49.04 -49.04 -12.32
C PRO A 308 50.45 -49.15 -11.72
N LEU A 309 50.97 -50.37 -11.60
CA LEU A 309 52.33 -50.61 -11.17
C LEU A 309 53.26 -50.81 -12.37
N ALA A 310 54.50 -50.35 -12.26
CA ALA A 310 55.42 -50.29 -13.39
C ALA A 310 55.89 -51.70 -13.77
N ASN A 311 55.69 -52.09 -15.03
CA ASN A 311 56.06 -53.42 -15.55
C ASN A 311 55.41 -54.61 -14.83
N LEU A 312 54.29 -54.38 -14.13
CA LEU A 312 53.52 -55.40 -13.45
C LEU A 312 52.08 -55.45 -14.00
N PRO A 313 51.44 -56.62 -14.08
CA PRO A 313 50.03 -56.74 -14.47
C PRO A 313 49.08 -56.35 -13.32
N TRP A 314 49.56 -55.59 -12.34
CA TRP A 314 48.85 -55.29 -11.10
C TRP A 314 48.37 -53.85 -11.10
N VAL A 315 47.20 -53.67 -10.49
CA VAL A 315 46.64 -52.36 -10.17
C VAL A 315 46.53 -52.26 -8.66
N LEU A 316 47.13 -51.21 -8.11
CA LEU A 316 46.94 -50.85 -6.71
C LEU A 316 45.63 -50.08 -6.59
N VAL A 317 44.76 -50.52 -5.69
CA VAL A 317 43.48 -49.89 -5.37
C VAL A 317 43.55 -49.31 -3.98
N ARG A 318 43.17 -48.04 -3.85
CA ARG A 318 43.01 -47.35 -2.57
C ARG A 318 41.57 -46.89 -2.45
N LYS A 319 40.90 -47.27 -1.37
CA LYS A 319 39.53 -46.88 -1.08
C LYS A 319 39.35 -46.33 0.33
N ILE A 320 38.23 -45.67 0.56
CA ILE A 320 37.70 -45.29 1.87
C ILE A 320 36.17 -45.27 1.80
N ASP A 321 35.49 -45.64 2.88
CA ASP A 321 34.02 -45.60 2.92
C ASP A 321 33.52 -44.18 2.70
N ARG A 322 32.52 -44.03 1.84
CA ARG A 322 31.88 -42.73 1.57
C ARG A 322 31.35 -42.11 2.86
N ALA A 323 30.77 -42.93 3.74
CA ALA A 323 30.20 -42.48 4.99
C ALA A 323 31.27 -41.87 5.92
N GLU A 324 32.46 -42.48 6.02
CA GLU A 324 33.57 -41.91 6.80
C GLU A 324 34.11 -40.65 6.11
N ALA A 325 34.43 -40.74 4.83
CA ALA A 325 35.07 -39.68 4.06
C ALA A 325 34.25 -38.39 4.00
N LEU A 326 32.93 -38.50 3.80
CA LEU A 326 32.03 -37.36 3.62
C LEU A 326 31.24 -36.99 4.89
N SER A 327 31.42 -37.70 6.02
CA SER A 327 30.67 -37.46 7.27
C SER A 327 30.71 -36.00 7.73
N GLY A 328 31.90 -35.40 7.77
CA GLY A 328 32.10 -34.01 8.19
C GLY A 328 31.41 -33.02 7.24
N THR A 329 31.56 -33.23 5.93
CA THR A 329 30.93 -32.41 4.89
C THR A 329 29.42 -32.53 4.96
N GLU A 330 28.86 -33.74 5.04
CA GLU A 330 27.41 -33.95 5.13
C GLU A 330 26.81 -33.32 6.40
N THR A 331 27.50 -33.41 7.53
CA THR A 331 27.04 -32.78 8.79
C THR A 331 27.02 -31.26 8.67
N ARG A 332 28.06 -30.67 8.07
CA ARG A 332 28.14 -29.23 7.82
C ARG A 332 27.05 -28.77 6.85
N LEU A 333 26.84 -29.51 5.75
CA LEU A 333 25.78 -29.24 4.77
C LEU A 333 24.38 -29.31 5.39
N LYS A 334 24.10 -30.35 6.21
CA LYS A 334 22.84 -30.45 6.96
C LYS A 334 22.65 -29.27 7.92
N THR A 335 23.70 -28.87 8.62
CA THR A 335 23.66 -27.72 9.54
C THR A 335 23.34 -26.41 8.80
N ILE A 336 24.01 -26.16 7.67
CA ILE A 336 23.76 -24.98 6.83
C ILE A 336 22.30 -24.96 6.35
N LEU A 337 21.79 -26.10 5.88
CA LEU A 337 20.40 -26.23 5.43
C LEU A 337 19.41 -25.89 6.56
N ILE A 338 19.61 -26.44 7.76
CA ILE A 338 18.75 -26.19 8.94
C ILE A 338 18.77 -24.70 9.31
N VAL A 339 19.94 -24.08 9.42
CA VAL A 339 20.08 -22.66 9.75
C VAL A 339 19.37 -21.80 8.70
N PHE A 340 19.49 -22.13 7.42
CA PHE A 340 18.86 -21.38 6.35
C PHE A 340 17.32 -21.47 6.39
N VAL A 341 16.78 -22.67 6.62
CA VAL A 341 15.33 -22.87 6.82
C VAL A 341 14.82 -22.05 8.00
N LEU A 342 15.56 -22.04 9.12
CA LEU A 342 15.20 -21.23 10.29
C LEU A 342 15.19 -19.72 9.98
N ILE A 343 16.14 -19.22 9.18
CA ILE A 343 16.16 -17.83 8.73
C ILE A 343 14.91 -17.52 7.88
N ILE A 344 14.55 -18.38 6.92
CA ILE A 344 13.36 -18.18 6.08
C ILE A 344 12.09 -18.13 6.94
N VAL A 345 11.96 -19.06 7.90
CA VAL A 345 10.82 -19.09 8.83
C VAL A 345 10.79 -17.82 9.68
N GLY A 346 11.93 -17.39 10.24
CA GLY A 346 12.03 -16.18 11.04
C GLY A 346 11.66 -14.92 10.26
N VAL A 347 12.15 -14.77 9.04
CA VAL A 347 11.81 -13.66 8.14
C VAL A 347 10.32 -13.67 7.81
N SER A 348 9.75 -14.84 7.49
CA SER A 348 8.32 -14.99 7.21
C SER A 348 7.45 -14.58 8.40
N ILE A 349 7.81 -14.99 9.62
CA ILE A 349 7.12 -14.60 10.85
C ILE A 349 7.19 -13.09 11.06
N ALA A 350 8.38 -12.48 10.90
CA ALA A 350 8.55 -11.03 11.06
C ALA A 350 7.69 -10.24 10.06
N ILE A 351 7.60 -10.70 8.82
CA ILE A 351 6.75 -10.08 7.79
C ILE A 351 5.27 -10.18 8.16
N VAL A 352 4.81 -11.35 8.59
CA VAL A 352 3.42 -11.53 9.04
C VAL A 352 3.14 -10.63 10.25
N ALA A 353 4.10 -10.48 11.17
CA ALA A 353 3.97 -9.58 12.31
C ALA A 353 3.86 -8.11 11.87
N VAL A 354 4.70 -7.65 10.92
CA VAL A 354 4.64 -6.28 10.36
C VAL A 354 3.32 -6.05 9.62
N TRP A 355 2.88 -6.99 8.79
CA TRP A 355 1.60 -6.90 8.08
C TRP A 355 0.43 -6.85 9.04
N ARG A 356 0.41 -7.74 10.05
CA ARG A 356 -0.60 -7.76 11.12
C ARG A 356 -0.61 -6.43 11.89
N HIS A 357 0.56 -5.91 12.27
CA HIS A 357 0.68 -4.64 12.98
C HIS A 357 0.14 -3.46 12.13
N GLY A 358 0.55 -3.36 10.87
CA GLY A 358 0.06 -2.32 9.95
C GLY A 358 -1.42 -2.47 9.59
N SER A 359 -1.97 -3.69 9.59
CA SER A 359 -3.42 -3.90 9.43
C SER A 359 -4.21 -3.50 10.68
N SER A 360 -3.65 -3.73 11.87
CA SER A 360 -4.26 -3.38 13.16
C SER A 360 -4.33 -1.87 13.36
N ILE A 361 -3.27 -1.14 13.02
CA ILE A 361 -3.24 0.33 13.13
C ILE A 361 -4.29 0.96 12.22
N ARG A 362 -4.38 0.52 10.96
CA ARG A 362 -5.39 1.02 10.01
C ARG A 362 -6.82 0.70 10.44
N ALA A 363 -7.02 -0.46 11.08
CA ALA A 363 -8.33 -0.81 11.65
C ALA A 363 -8.69 0.10 12.84
N GLN A 364 -7.72 0.44 13.69
CA GLN A 364 -7.93 1.37 14.80
C GLN A 364 -8.19 2.80 14.32
N GLU A 365 -7.41 3.31 13.36
CA GLU A 365 -7.65 4.63 12.76
C GLU A 365 -9.01 4.75 12.08
N ALA A 366 -9.46 3.70 11.39
CA ALA A 366 -10.78 3.67 10.76
C ALA A 366 -11.91 3.64 11.81
N ALA A 367 -11.73 2.87 12.89
CA ALA A 367 -12.69 2.82 14.00
C ALA A 367 -12.76 4.17 14.73
N GLU A 368 -11.62 4.81 14.98
CA GLU A 368 -11.56 6.10 15.66
C GLU A 368 -12.13 7.24 14.80
N LYS A 369 -11.83 7.27 13.49
CA LYS A 369 -12.48 8.20 12.55
C LYS A 369 -14.00 8.03 12.54
N SER A 370 -14.48 6.79 12.56
CA SER A 370 -15.92 6.51 12.60
C SER A 370 -16.55 6.95 13.93
N ARG A 371 -15.87 6.75 15.06
CA ARG A 371 -16.31 7.23 16.39
C ARG A 371 -16.38 8.75 16.43
N ILE A 372 -15.34 9.44 15.99
CA ILE A 372 -15.29 10.91 15.96
C ILE A 372 -16.38 11.47 15.03
N ALA A 373 -16.60 10.85 13.87
CA ALA A 373 -17.68 11.26 12.97
C ALA A 373 -19.07 11.09 13.61
N ALA A 374 -19.31 9.97 14.30
CA ALA A 374 -20.56 9.72 15.03
C ALA A 374 -20.78 10.72 16.17
N GLU A 375 -19.78 10.97 17.01
CA GLU A 375 -19.83 11.98 18.06
C GLU A 375 -20.08 13.39 17.49
N ARG A 376 -19.41 13.73 16.38
CA ARG A 376 -19.61 15.02 15.72
C ARG A 376 -21.02 15.15 15.14
N PHE A 377 -21.56 14.07 14.57
CA PHE A 377 -22.94 14.03 14.08
C PHE A 377 -23.96 14.16 15.21
N GLU A 378 -23.75 13.46 16.33
CA GLU A 378 -24.61 13.58 17.53
C GLU A 378 -24.57 15.01 18.10
N ASN A 379 -23.38 15.59 18.23
CA ASN A 379 -23.20 16.96 18.72
C ASN A 379 -23.82 18.00 17.78
N MET A 380 -23.66 17.82 16.45
CA MET A 380 -24.29 18.68 15.46
C MET A 380 -25.81 18.59 15.55
N THR A 381 -26.37 17.38 15.69
CA THR A 381 -27.83 17.17 15.82
C THR A 381 -28.36 17.88 17.08
N LYS A 382 -27.69 17.71 18.23
CA LYS A 382 -28.05 18.42 19.48
C LYS A 382 -27.97 19.94 19.31
N PHE A 383 -26.93 20.44 18.66
CA PHE A 383 -26.75 21.86 18.39
C PHE A 383 -27.84 22.43 17.47
N MET A 384 -28.22 21.71 16.41
CA MET A 384 -29.31 22.11 15.51
C MET A 384 -30.67 22.13 16.23
N HIS A 385 -30.95 21.16 17.11
CA HIS A 385 -32.15 21.21 17.96
C HIS A 385 -32.12 22.38 18.94
N LEU A 386 -30.98 22.70 19.54
CA LEU A 386 -30.82 23.87 20.41
C LEU A 386 -31.08 25.19 19.67
N ILE A 387 -30.49 25.35 18.47
CA ILE A 387 -30.74 26.54 17.64
C ILE A 387 -32.21 26.63 17.29
N THR A 388 -32.78 25.57 16.71
CA THR A 388 -34.17 25.62 16.20
C THR A 388 -35.20 25.76 17.31
N ASN A 389 -34.99 25.16 18.49
CA ASN A 389 -35.91 25.29 19.63
C ASN A 389 -35.78 26.64 20.36
N SER A 390 -34.64 27.32 20.26
CA SER A 390 -34.45 28.66 20.85
C SER A 390 -35.06 29.78 20.01
N GLN A 391 -35.42 29.52 18.74
CA GLN A 391 -36.16 30.48 17.94
C GLN A 391 -37.61 30.57 18.40
N PRO A 392 -38.22 31.77 18.42
CA PRO A 392 -39.65 31.91 18.75
C PRO A 392 -40.57 31.45 17.62
N THR A 393 -40.06 31.32 16.39
CA THR A 393 -40.83 30.95 15.20
C THR A 393 -41.06 29.44 15.09
N GLN A 394 -42.14 29.06 14.42
CA GLN A 394 -42.47 27.66 14.16
C GLN A 394 -41.63 27.16 12.97
N ILE A 395 -40.75 26.19 13.20
CA ILE A 395 -39.89 25.60 12.18
C ILE A 395 -40.23 24.12 12.07
N PHE A 396 -40.68 23.69 10.89
CA PHE A 396 -41.02 22.30 10.66
C PHE A 396 -40.74 21.89 9.21
N ALA A 397 -40.39 20.63 8.99
CA ALA A 397 -40.21 20.09 7.65
C ALA A 397 -41.33 19.11 7.33
N VAL A 398 -41.79 19.12 6.09
CA VAL A 398 -42.80 18.21 5.56
C VAL A 398 -42.30 17.53 4.29
N THR A 399 -42.71 16.30 4.04
CA THR A 399 -42.53 15.63 2.74
C THR A 399 -43.41 16.25 1.65
N GLY A 400 -43.17 15.91 0.38
CA GLY A 400 -44.02 16.35 -0.73
C GLY A 400 -45.51 16.01 -0.59
N ASP A 401 -45.87 14.95 0.14
CA ASP A 401 -47.26 14.62 0.50
C ASP A 401 -47.73 15.29 1.80
N THR A 402 -47.05 16.36 2.24
CA THR A 402 -47.37 17.22 3.39
C THR A 402 -47.30 16.54 4.76
N LYS A 403 -46.50 15.48 4.93
CA LYS A 403 -46.33 14.81 6.24
C LYS A 403 -45.14 15.38 6.99
N TYR A 404 -45.32 15.69 8.28
CA TYR A 404 -44.26 16.20 9.14
C TYR A 404 -43.10 15.19 9.30
N THR A 405 -41.88 15.63 9.06
CA THR A 405 -40.64 14.85 9.29
C THR A 405 -39.80 15.44 10.42
N PHE A 406 -39.91 16.75 10.62
CA PHE A 406 -39.22 17.51 11.66
C PHE A 406 -40.12 18.64 12.18
N ALA A 407 -40.02 18.98 13.46
CA ALA A 407 -40.64 20.15 14.05
C ALA A 407 -39.81 20.62 15.26
N ASN A 408 -39.64 21.92 15.41
CA ASN A 408 -39.05 22.52 16.60
C ASN A 408 -40.09 22.65 17.74
N GLU A 409 -39.62 23.00 18.94
CA GLU A 409 -40.46 23.14 20.13
C GLU A 409 -41.61 24.16 19.96
N PRO A 410 -41.42 25.37 19.40
CA PRO A 410 -42.51 26.28 19.08
C PRO A 410 -43.59 25.69 18.15
N ALA A 411 -43.21 24.99 17.09
CA ALA A 411 -44.17 24.32 16.19
C ALA A 411 -44.96 23.23 16.93
N CYS A 412 -44.32 22.51 17.84
CA CYS A 412 -44.97 21.51 18.70
C CYS A 412 -45.98 22.14 19.65
N LYS A 413 -45.61 23.26 20.30
CA LYS A 413 -46.51 24.01 21.18
C LYS A 413 -47.72 24.55 20.43
N ALA A 414 -47.53 25.10 19.24
CA ALA A 414 -48.62 25.59 18.39
C ALA A 414 -49.57 24.46 17.95
N ALA A 415 -49.04 23.28 17.66
CA ALA A 415 -49.83 22.10 17.34
C ALA A 415 -50.51 21.45 18.57
N GLY A 416 -50.06 21.77 19.78
CA GLY A 416 -50.51 21.11 21.02
C GLY A 416 -50.06 19.65 21.12
N MET A 417 -48.93 19.30 20.50
CA MET A 417 -48.46 17.91 20.33
C MET A 417 -46.95 17.78 20.56
N SER A 418 -46.47 16.58 20.89
CA SER A 418 -45.02 16.31 20.95
C SER A 418 -44.42 16.14 19.54
N VAL A 419 -43.09 16.28 19.42
CA VAL A 419 -42.36 16.05 18.14
C VAL A 419 -42.61 14.62 17.62
N GLU A 420 -42.68 13.64 18.52
CA GLU A 420 -42.88 12.22 18.20
C GLU A 420 -44.28 11.97 17.66
N ASP A 421 -45.30 12.62 18.24
CA ASP A 421 -46.69 12.48 17.80
C ASP A 421 -47.01 13.27 16.52
N LEU A 422 -46.25 14.34 16.24
CA LEU A 422 -46.37 15.10 15.00
C LEU A 422 -45.81 14.35 13.79
N ARG A 423 -44.74 13.58 13.98
CA ARG A 423 -44.03 12.91 12.89
C ARG A 423 -44.97 11.95 12.13
N GLY A 424 -45.03 12.12 10.81
CA GLY A 424 -45.87 11.33 9.91
C GLY A 424 -47.32 11.79 9.81
N LYS A 425 -47.78 12.73 10.65
CA LYS A 425 -49.10 13.37 10.48
C LYS A 425 -49.09 14.33 9.30
N THR A 426 -50.24 14.53 8.68
CA THR A 426 -50.40 15.47 7.55
C THR A 426 -50.65 16.89 8.05
N MET A 427 -50.17 17.92 7.34
CA MET A 427 -50.45 19.33 7.63
C MET A 427 -51.94 19.59 7.90
N GLY A 428 -52.84 19.06 7.06
CA GLY A 428 -54.29 19.24 7.21
C GLY A 428 -54.87 18.79 8.54
N SER A 429 -54.28 17.77 9.17
CA SER A 429 -54.72 17.27 10.48
C SER A 429 -54.31 18.17 11.66
N ILE A 430 -53.36 19.08 11.45
CA ILE A 430 -52.79 19.95 12.48
C ILE A 430 -53.27 21.39 12.33
N MET A 431 -53.11 21.98 11.14
CA MET A 431 -53.45 23.40 10.89
C MET A 431 -54.82 23.60 10.21
N GLY A 432 -55.58 22.53 10.04
CA GLY A 432 -56.89 22.54 9.39
C GLY A 432 -56.83 22.59 7.86
N PRO A 433 -57.96 22.33 7.19
CA PRO A 433 -58.02 22.13 5.73
C PRO A 433 -57.75 23.41 4.94
N VAL A 434 -58.13 24.59 5.46
CA VAL A 434 -57.96 25.87 4.77
C VAL A 434 -56.48 26.25 4.66
N LYS A 435 -55.77 26.33 5.79
CA LYS A 435 -54.33 26.65 5.82
C LYS A 435 -53.52 25.58 5.10
N SER A 436 -53.82 24.29 5.32
CA SER A 436 -53.10 23.20 4.67
C SER A 436 -53.29 23.16 3.16
N SER A 437 -54.47 23.47 2.63
CA SER A 437 -54.67 23.51 1.17
C SER A 437 -53.91 24.69 0.55
N PHE A 438 -53.90 25.84 1.21
CA PHE A 438 -53.17 27.02 0.75
C PHE A 438 -51.65 26.75 0.70
N TYR A 439 -51.06 26.37 1.84
CA TYR A 439 -49.63 26.08 1.91
C TYR A 439 -49.23 24.83 1.11
N GLY A 440 -50.12 23.84 0.99
CA GLY A 440 -49.89 22.65 0.17
C GLY A 440 -49.67 23.00 -1.31
N LYS A 441 -50.45 23.91 -1.87
CA LYS A 441 -50.28 24.37 -3.27
C LYS A 441 -48.96 25.10 -3.48
N ILE A 442 -48.56 25.94 -2.51
CA ILE A 442 -47.27 26.64 -2.54
C ILE A 442 -46.14 25.60 -2.49
N ASN A 443 -46.24 24.63 -1.58
CA ASN A 443 -45.26 23.58 -1.41
C ASN A 443 -45.08 22.73 -2.68
N GLU A 444 -46.20 22.34 -3.31
CA GLU A 444 -46.19 21.57 -4.55
C GLU A 444 -45.51 22.34 -5.69
N ALA A 445 -45.87 23.61 -5.88
CA ALA A 445 -45.25 24.45 -6.91
C ALA A 445 -43.74 24.65 -6.72
N ILE A 446 -43.28 24.82 -5.47
CA ILE A 446 -41.85 24.97 -5.16
C ILE A 446 -41.10 23.66 -5.41
N LEU A 447 -41.65 22.51 -5.00
CA LEU A 447 -41.02 21.21 -5.25
C LEU A 447 -40.95 20.87 -6.74
N ASP A 448 -41.97 21.21 -7.52
CA ASP A 448 -41.97 21.02 -8.97
C ASP A 448 -40.88 21.87 -9.64
N SER A 449 -40.74 23.14 -9.24
CA SER A 449 -39.67 24.02 -9.71
C SER A 449 -38.29 23.49 -9.32
N PHE A 450 -38.12 23.12 -8.05
CA PHE A 450 -36.87 22.59 -7.50
C PHE A 450 -36.48 21.23 -8.08
N SER A 451 -37.41 20.43 -8.61
CA SER A 451 -37.06 19.18 -9.29
C SER A 451 -36.20 19.39 -10.56
N HIS A 452 -36.16 20.62 -11.08
CA HIS A 452 -35.37 21.03 -12.25
C HIS A 452 -34.19 21.94 -11.89
N SER A 453 -33.93 22.19 -10.60
CA SER A 453 -32.93 23.13 -10.07
C SER A 453 -32.15 22.53 -8.90
N ASP A 454 -30.89 22.91 -8.74
CA ASP A 454 -30.02 22.48 -7.63
C ASP A 454 -29.82 23.57 -6.57
N ASP A 455 -30.49 24.72 -6.72
CA ASP A 455 -30.30 25.90 -5.90
C ASP A 455 -31.47 26.13 -4.92
N THR A 456 -31.27 25.76 -3.67
CA THR A 456 -32.27 25.89 -2.59
C THR A 456 -32.60 27.35 -2.28
N GLU A 457 -31.64 28.28 -2.41
CA GLU A 457 -31.87 29.69 -2.09
C GLU A 457 -32.63 30.39 -3.22
N ALA A 458 -32.36 30.03 -4.48
CA ALA A 458 -33.09 30.59 -5.63
C ALA A 458 -34.58 30.25 -5.62
N GLU A 459 -34.95 29.06 -5.11
CA GLU A 459 -36.33 28.57 -5.09
C GLU A 459 -37.06 28.85 -3.76
N ARG A 460 -36.41 29.52 -2.79
CA ARG A 460 -37.06 29.92 -1.53
C ARG A 460 -38.14 30.97 -1.81
N GLN A 461 -39.32 30.77 -1.25
CA GLN A 461 -40.42 31.74 -1.37
C GLN A 461 -40.96 32.15 -0.01
N ALA A 462 -41.23 33.45 0.14
CA ALA A 462 -41.78 34.08 1.34
C ALA A 462 -43.18 34.61 1.06
N HIS A 463 -44.14 34.29 1.93
CA HIS A 463 -45.54 34.67 1.79
C HIS A 463 -46.06 35.28 3.10
N ILE A 464 -46.85 36.35 2.99
CA ILE A 464 -47.65 36.87 4.11
C ILE A 464 -49.11 36.59 3.77
N GLN A 465 -49.79 35.84 4.64
CA GLN A 465 -51.18 35.47 4.43
C GLN A 465 -52.00 35.72 5.69
N SER A 466 -53.14 36.37 5.50
CA SER A 466 -54.16 36.54 6.52
C SER A 466 -55.22 35.44 6.43
N PHE A 467 -55.66 34.93 7.59
CA PHE A 467 -56.75 33.99 7.74
C PHE A 467 -57.77 34.55 8.73
N GLY A 468 -59.06 34.42 8.43
CA GLY A 468 -60.14 35.01 9.25
C GLY A 468 -60.39 36.50 9.00
N GLU A 469 -61.38 37.06 9.69
CA GLU A 469 -61.76 38.48 9.64
C GLU A 469 -62.03 39.02 11.05
N GLY A 470 -61.91 40.34 11.23
CA GLY A 470 -62.18 41.00 12.51
C GLY A 470 -61.24 40.54 13.64
N ASP A 471 -61.81 40.14 14.78
CA ASP A 471 -61.05 39.70 15.96
C ASP A 471 -60.42 38.31 15.79
N GLU A 472 -60.90 37.50 14.85
CA GLU A 472 -60.32 36.19 14.48
C GLU A 472 -59.25 36.30 13.38
N LEU A 473 -58.88 37.52 12.98
CA LEU A 473 -57.83 37.74 11.99
C LEU A 473 -56.48 37.26 12.53
N GLU A 474 -55.92 36.24 11.90
CA GLU A 474 -54.54 35.79 12.07
C GLU A 474 -53.72 36.16 10.84
N VAL A 475 -52.48 36.62 11.01
CA VAL A 475 -51.56 36.97 9.93
C VAL A 475 -50.26 36.21 10.10
N PHE A 476 -49.96 35.31 9.18
CA PHE A 476 -48.73 34.52 9.19
C PHE A 476 -47.78 34.98 8.10
N LYS A 477 -46.51 35.10 8.46
CA LYS A 477 -45.40 35.15 7.51
C LYS A 477 -44.80 33.74 7.42
N THR A 478 -44.69 33.21 6.22
CA THR A 478 -44.21 31.86 5.95
C THR A 478 -43.11 31.85 4.91
N ASP A 479 -41.97 31.26 5.24
CA ASP A 479 -40.91 30.94 4.29
C ASP A 479 -40.93 29.45 3.97
N HIS A 480 -40.84 29.12 2.69
CA HIS A 480 -40.87 27.76 2.17
C HIS A 480 -39.55 27.46 1.46
N ILE A 481 -38.80 26.50 1.99
CA ILE A 481 -37.43 26.19 1.56
C ILE A 481 -37.37 24.72 1.12
N PRO A 482 -37.06 24.41 -0.14
CA PRO A 482 -37.02 23.04 -0.62
C PRO A 482 -35.83 22.25 -0.05
N LEU A 483 -36.09 21.02 0.35
CA LEU A 483 -35.12 20.05 0.86
C LEU A 483 -34.95 18.91 -0.15
N ARG A 484 -33.69 18.62 -0.49
CA ARG A 484 -33.35 17.44 -1.29
C ARG A 484 -33.66 16.16 -0.53
N GLY A 485 -34.22 15.19 -1.26
CA GLY A 485 -34.30 13.82 -0.79
C GLY A 485 -32.95 13.11 -0.88
N ASP A 486 -32.76 12.10 -0.04
CA ASP A 486 -31.67 11.13 -0.13
C ASP A 486 -32.25 9.70 -0.26
N ARG A 487 -31.41 8.69 -0.03
CA ARG A 487 -31.82 7.28 -0.14
C ARG A 487 -32.92 6.91 0.87
N ASP A 488 -32.93 7.55 2.03
CA ASP A 488 -33.78 7.18 3.17
C ASP A 488 -34.93 8.19 3.39
N TYR A 489 -34.85 9.41 2.84
CA TYR A 489 -35.86 10.46 2.94
C TYR A 489 -36.23 11.06 1.58
N PRO A 490 -37.53 11.13 1.23
CA PRO A 490 -37.95 11.77 -0.01
C PRO A 490 -37.79 13.31 0.06
N PRO A 491 -37.81 14.01 -1.10
CA PRO A 491 -37.82 15.47 -1.12
C PRO A 491 -38.96 16.06 -0.28
N GLY A 492 -38.70 17.22 0.30
CA GLY A 492 -39.63 17.88 1.20
C GLY A 492 -39.42 19.39 1.24
N ILE A 493 -40.13 20.07 2.12
CA ILE A 493 -40.01 21.51 2.35
C ILE A 493 -39.83 21.78 3.83
N LEU A 494 -38.83 22.60 4.16
CA LEU A 494 -38.71 23.25 5.44
C LEU A 494 -39.55 24.53 5.42
N MET A 495 -40.51 24.62 6.33
CA MET A 495 -41.34 25.79 6.54
C MET A 495 -40.90 26.53 7.80
N VAL A 496 -40.72 27.83 7.68
CA VAL A 496 -40.56 28.75 8.81
C VAL A 496 -41.81 29.62 8.87
N MET A 497 -42.63 29.44 9.89
CA MET A 497 -43.90 30.14 10.06
C MET A 497 -43.83 31.03 11.30
N ASP A 498 -44.06 32.32 11.09
CA ASP A 498 -44.08 33.37 12.10
C ASP A 498 -45.48 33.98 12.18
N ASP A 499 -46.00 34.10 13.40
CA ASP A 499 -47.30 34.72 13.65
C ASP A 499 -47.07 36.22 13.89
N ILE A 500 -47.39 37.03 12.90
CA ILE A 500 -47.20 38.48 12.92
C ILE A 500 -48.52 39.23 13.19
N THR A 501 -49.53 38.53 13.71
CA THR A 501 -50.86 39.08 13.98
C THR A 501 -50.78 40.27 14.93
N GLU A 502 -50.13 40.10 16.07
CA GLU A 502 -50.04 41.12 17.12
C GLU A 502 -49.27 42.35 16.61
N TYR A 503 -48.12 42.14 15.97
CA TYR A 503 -47.33 43.21 15.36
C TYR A 503 -48.15 44.03 14.34
N THR A 504 -48.91 43.35 13.48
CA THR A 504 -49.76 44.00 12.47
C THR A 504 -50.91 44.79 13.14
N ARG A 505 -51.49 44.26 14.22
CA ARG A 505 -52.54 44.95 15.00
C ARG A 505 -51.99 46.18 15.72
N GLU A 506 -50.83 46.07 16.37
CA GLU A 506 -50.18 47.18 17.07
C GLU A 506 -49.80 48.31 16.12
N ARG A 507 -49.21 47.98 14.96
CA ARG A 507 -48.89 48.96 13.92
C ARG A 507 -50.13 49.74 13.48
N ARG A 508 -51.22 49.04 13.14
CA ARG A 508 -52.49 49.68 12.75
C ARG A 508 -53.05 50.57 13.88
N LYS A 509 -52.97 50.11 15.12
CA LYS A 509 -53.44 50.88 16.29
C LYS A 509 -52.62 52.17 16.49
N SER A 510 -51.30 52.09 16.32
CA SER A 510 -50.40 53.25 16.40
C SER A 510 -50.72 54.28 15.30
N GLU A 511 -50.88 53.82 14.06
CA GLU A 511 -51.26 54.68 12.93
C GLU A 511 -52.62 55.38 13.17
N MET A 512 -53.61 54.66 13.71
CA MET A 512 -54.90 55.24 14.08
C MET A 512 -54.79 56.26 15.22
N MET A 513 -54.01 55.96 16.25
CA MET A 513 -53.80 56.85 17.41
C MET A 513 -53.12 58.15 16.98
N MET A 514 -52.12 58.09 16.10
CA MET A 514 -51.45 59.27 15.55
C MET A 514 -52.44 60.19 14.83
N ARG A 515 -53.30 59.63 13.96
CA ARG A 515 -54.35 60.41 13.28
C ARG A 515 -55.31 61.09 14.25
N GLN A 516 -55.77 60.37 15.28
CA GLN A 516 -56.66 60.93 16.29
C GLN A 516 -56.01 62.07 17.11
N LEU A 517 -54.71 61.99 17.38
CA LEU A 517 -53.97 63.06 18.05
C LEU A 517 -53.82 64.31 17.16
N ILE A 518 -53.52 64.11 15.87
CA ILE A 518 -53.46 65.21 14.90
C ILE A 518 -54.82 65.93 14.83
N ASP A 519 -55.92 65.19 14.71
CA ASP A 519 -57.28 65.76 14.68
C ASP A 519 -57.61 66.54 15.97
N ALA A 520 -57.17 66.04 17.13
CA ALA A 520 -57.35 66.72 18.41
C ALA A 520 -56.57 68.05 18.48
N LEU A 521 -55.32 68.09 17.99
CA LEU A 521 -54.50 69.31 17.95
C LEU A 521 -55.14 70.38 17.04
N ILE A 522 -55.62 69.98 15.86
CA ILE A 522 -56.34 70.86 14.94
C ILE A 522 -57.58 71.45 15.64
N GLY A 523 -58.36 70.59 16.30
CA GLY A 523 -59.55 71.02 17.03
C GLY A 523 -59.29 72.01 18.18
N VAL A 524 -58.08 72.06 18.73
CA VAL A 524 -57.69 73.07 19.75
C VAL A 524 -57.47 74.44 19.11
N VAL A 525 -56.80 74.49 17.96
CA VAL A 525 -56.52 75.75 17.25
C VAL A 525 -57.80 76.35 16.69
N GLU A 526 -58.63 75.54 16.02
CA GLU A 526 -59.90 75.99 15.43
C GLU A 526 -60.88 76.56 16.47
N ARG A 527 -60.87 76.07 17.72
CA ARG A 527 -61.72 76.64 18.80
C ARG A 527 -61.29 78.03 19.25
N ARG A 528 -60.02 78.42 19.05
CA ARG A 528 -59.48 79.73 19.46
C ARG A 528 -59.58 80.79 18.38
N ASP A 529 -59.67 80.39 17.12
CA ASP A 529 -59.79 81.29 15.98
C ASP A 529 -61.16 81.10 15.28
N PRO A 530 -62.14 81.99 15.56
CA PRO A 530 -63.49 81.93 15.00
C PRO A 530 -63.56 81.97 13.47
N HIS A 531 -62.47 82.34 12.79
CA HIS A 531 -62.40 82.49 11.34
C HIS A 531 -61.73 81.29 10.64
N THR A 532 -61.36 80.24 11.38
CA THR A 532 -60.57 79.11 10.86
C THR A 532 -61.25 77.77 10.91
N THR A 533 -62.52 77.71 11.29
CA THR A 533 -63.28 76.46 11.33
C THR A 533 -63.20 75.79 9.95
N HIS A 534 -62.57 74.61 9.90
CA HIS A 534 -62.30 73.83 8.69
C HIS A 534 -61.24 74.39 7.72
N GLN A 535 -60.54 75.49 8.02
CA GLN A 535 -59.55 76.07 7.10
C GLN A 535 -58.37 75.12 6.85
N SER A 536 -57.78 74.53 7.91
CA SER A 536 -56.68 73.56 7.75
C SER A 536 -57.14 72.26 7.08
N ALA A 537 -58.37 71.81 7.35
CA ALA A 537 -58.96 70.65 6.69
C ALA A 537 -59.15 70.89 5.18
N ARG A 538 -59.63 72.07 4.79
CA ARG A 538 -59.79 72.49 3.39
C ARG A 538 -58.44 72.62 2.68
N ILE A 539 -57.43 73.20 3.34
CA ILE A 539 -56.06 73.28 2.78
C ILE A 539 -55.50 71.88 2.54
N SER A 540 -55.60 70.99 3.52
CA SER A 540 -55.17 69.59 3.38
C SER A 540 -55.92 68.86 2.26
N GLU A 541 -57.24 69.06 2.16
CA GLU A 541 -58.04 68.44 1.09
C GLU A 541 -57.61 68.90 -0.30
N VAL A 542 -57.40 70.20 -0.48
CA VAL A 542 -56.92 70.76 -1.76
C VAL A 542 -55.51 70.26 -2.05
N ALA A 543 -54.61 70.22 -1.06
CA ALA A 543 -53.25 69.74 -1.24
C ALA A 543 -53.19 68.26 -1.66
N ARG A 544 -54.02 67.40 -1.04
CA ARG A 544 -54.15 65.99 -1.45
C ARG A 544 -54.71 65.85 -2.87
N ALA A 545 -55.69 66.65 -3.24
CA ALA A 545 -56.29 66.62 -4.58
C ALA A 545 -55.25 67.00 -5.65
N ILE A 546 -54.48 68.07 -5.40
CA ILE A 546 -53.38 68.48 -6.27
C ILE A 546 -52.31 67.37 -6.36
N ALA A 547 -51.86 66.83 -5.24
CA ALA A 547 -50.81 65.78 -5.22
C ALA A 547 -51.23 64.50 -5.95
N ARG A 548 -52.51 64.10 -5.85
CA ARG A 548 -53.05 62.95 -6.58
C ARG A 548 -53.20 63.23 -8.07
N GLU A 549 -53.63 64.42 -8.45
CA GLU A 549 -53.71 64.81 -9.87
C GLU A 549 -52.32 64.88 -10.52
N MET A 550 -51.28 65.11 -9.71
CA MET A 550 -49.87 65.05 -10.12
C MET A 550 -49.25 63.64 -10.07
N GLU A 551 -50.04 62.60 -9.73
CA GLU A 551 -49.61 61.19 -9.66
C GLU A 551 -48.43 60.94 -8.72
N LEU A 552 -48.37 61.67 -7.60
CA LEU A 552 -47.28 61.52 -6.63
C LEU A 552 -47.38 60.23 -5.80
N PRO A 553 -46.25 59.69 -5.30
CA PRO A 553 -46.24 58.53 -4.41
C PRO A 553 -47.09 58.75 -3.15
N ASP A 554 -47.71 57.68 -2.65
CA ASP A 554 -48.58 57.74 -1.44
C ASP A 554 -47.89 58.39 -0.22
N ALA A 555 -46.57 58.25 -0.10
CA ALA A 555 -45.79 58.89 0.96
C ALA A 555 -45.79 60.43 0.86
N GLU A 556 -45.70 60.99 -0.36
CA GLU A 556 -45.77 62.44 -0.57
C GLU A 556 -47.19 62.96 -0.42
N VAL A 557 -48.19 62.20 -0.88
CA VAL A 557 -49.62 62.52 -0.66
C VAL A 557 -49.94 62.58 0.83
N LYS A 558 -49.40 61.64 1.64
CA LYS A 558 -49.52 61.70 3.10
C LYS A 558 -48.77 62.88 3.71
N THR A 559 -47.60 63.24 3.16
CA THR A 559 -46.82 64.38 3.66
C THR A 559 -47.60 65.69 3.49
N VAL A 560 -48.19 65.95 2.31
CA VAL A 560 -49.00 67.17 2.09
C VAL A 560 -50.32 67.16 2.88
N ASP A 561 -50.91 65.99 3.10
CA ASP A 561 -52.10 65.81 3.93
C ASP A 561 -51.87 66.26 5.37
N ILE A 562 -50.81 65.73 5.98
CA ILE A 562 -50.43 66.04 7.37
C ILE A 562 -49.95 67.50 7.45
N ALA A 563 -49.07 67.94 6.53
CA ALA A 563 -48.55 69.30 6.52
C ALA A 563 -49.65 70.35 6.35
N GLY A 564 -50.61 70.13 5.44
CA GLY A 564 -51.75 71.02 5.25
C GLY A 564 -52.69 71.10 6.45
N SER A 565 -52.81 70.00 7.19
CA SER A 565 -53.62 69.96 8.41
C SER A 565 -52.96 70.73 9.57
N LEU A 566 -51.63 70.73 9.63
CA LEU A 566 -50.84 71.32 10.71
C LEU A 566 -50.31 72.73 10.41
N ILE A 567 -50.44 73.22 9.17
CA ILE A 567 -49.83 74.48 8.71
C ILE A 567 -50.16 75.68 9.60
N ASN A 568 -51.39 75.75 10.13
CA ASN A 568 -51.88 76.86 10.97
C ASN A 568 -51.70 76.62 12.48
N LEU A 569 -51.00 75.57 12.91
CA LEU A 569 -50.87 75.20 14.34
C LEU A 569 -50.33 76.35 15.21
N GLY A 570 -49.35 77.10 14.71
CA GLY A 570 -48.71 78.22 15.39
C GLY A 570 -49.62 79.42 15.61
N ARG A 571 -50.80 79.49 14.98
CA ARG A 571 -51.81 80.51 15.31
C ARG A 571 -52.28 80.44 16.77
N VAL A 572 -52.03 79.33 17.47
CA VAL A 572 -52.26 79.18 18.91
C VAL A 572 -51.54 80.25 19.75
N PHE A 573 -50.43 80.81 19.27
CA PHE A 573 -49.68 81.85 19.99
C PHE A 573 -50.19 83.26 19.73
N ILE A 574 -51.07 83.45 18.74
CA ILE A 574 -51.67 84.75 18.45
C ILE A 574 -52.74 85.05 19.52
N PRO A 575 -52.73 86.24 20.15
CA PRO A 575 -53.76 86.65 21.08
C PRO A 575 -55.17 86.61 20.45
N THR A 576 -56.17 86.16 21.21
CA THR A 576 -57.54 85.96 20.68
C THR A 576 -58.19 87.25 20.19
N ASN A 577 -57.84 88.40 20.76
CA ASN A 577 -58.28 89.72 20.30
C ASN A 577 -57.68 90.12 18.94
N VAL A 578 -56.54 89.54 18.55
CA VAL A 578 -55.91 89.72 17.24
C VAL A 578 -56.48 88.70 16.23
N LEU A 579 -56.66 87.45 16.65
CA LEU A 579 -57.30 86.40 15.83
C LEU A 579 -58.71 86.80 15.37
N GLY A 580 -59.57 87.26 16.29
CA GLY A 580 -60.96 87.62 16.03
C GLY A 580 -61.21 89.05 15.51
N LYS A 581 -60.16 89.78 15.12
CA LYS A 581 -60.29 91.20 14.72
C LYS A 581 -60.96 91.33 13.35
N LYS A 582 -62.16 91.92 13.31
CA LYS A 582 -62.90 92.27 12.08
C LYS A 582 -62.43 93.63 11.55
N GLY A 583 -61.41 93.64 10.70
CA GLY A 583 -60.87 94.86 10.08
C GLY A 583 -59.39 94.73 9.72
N GLY A 584 -58.79 95.81 9.21
CA GLY A 584 -57.36 95.84 8.89
C GLY A 584 -56.48 95.54 10.11
N LEU A 585 -55.47 94.69 9.91
CA LEU A 585 -54.43 94.43 10.90
C LEU A 585 -53.39 95.55 10.88
N THR A 586 -52.84 95.91 12.05
CA THR A 586 -51.63 96.73 12.14
C THR A 586 -50.42 95.95 11.62
N LEU A 587 -49.32 96.63 11.27
CA LEU A 587 -48.09 95.95 10.83
C LEU A 587 -47.61 94.91 11.86
N GLN A 588 -47.65 95.26 13.15
CA GLN A 588 -47.27 94.34 14.22
C GLN A 588 -48.21 93.13 14.31
N GLU A 589 -49.52 93.32 14.09
CA GLU A 589 -50.48 92.21 14.06
C GLU A 589 -50.30 91.33 12.81
N GLN A 590 -49.94 91.92 11.65
CA GLN A 590 -49.63 91.16 10.42
C GLN A 590 -48.39 90.28 10.62
N ASP A 591 -47.33 90.84 11.22
CA ASP A 591 -46.11 90.08 11.56
C ASP A 591 -46.41 88.86 12.45
N MET A 592 -47.44 88.90 13.31
CA MET A 592 -47.83 87.75 14.12
C MET A 592 -48.44 86.61 13.29
N PHE A 593 -49.22 86.94 12.26
CA PHE A 593 -49.75 85.93 11.33
C PHE A 593 -48.64 85.37 10.44
N ASP A 594 -47.74 86.20 9.94
CA ASP A 594 -46.64 85.77 9.09
C ASP A 594 -45.64 84.88 9.85
N ASN A 595 -45.40 85.17 11.14
CA ASN A 595 -44.55 84.32 11.98
C ASN A 595 -45.25 83.04 12.48
N SER A 596 -46.59 82.94 12.37
CA SER A 596 -47.32 81.75 12.86
C SER A 596 -46.91 80.45 12.15
N TYR A 597 -46.40 80.51 10.92
CA TYR A 597 -45.83 79.34 10.24
C TYR A 597 -44.52 78.87 10.88
N LYS A 598 -43.66 79.80 11.30
CA LYS A 598 -42.43 79.49 12.04
C LYS A 598 -42.77 78.90 13.40
N ASP A 599 -43.81 79.42 14.05
CA ASP A 599 -44.31 78.87 15.30
C ASP A 599 -44.88 77.45 15.12
N SER A 600 -45.55 77.14 14.00
CA SER A 600 -45.96 75.77 13.64
C SER A 600 -44.75 74.85 13.49
N VAL A 601 -43.69 75.32 12.82
CA VAL A 601 -42.45 74.56 12.63
C VAL A 601 -41.74 74.31 13.96
N GLU A 602 -41.66 75.32 14.83
CA GLU A 602 -41.03 75.20 16.15
C GLU A 602 -41.79 74.21 17.05
N LEU A 603 -43.13 74.27 17.06
CA LEU A 603 -43.98 73.32 17.81
C LEU A 603 -43.78 71.86 17.37
N LEU A 604 -43.47 71.65 16.10
CA LEU A 604 -43.39 70.33 15.48
C LEU A 604 -41.95 69.84 15.33
N ARG A 605 -40.94 70.64 15.70
CA ARG A 605 -39.51 70.33 15.45
C ARG A 605 -39.09 68.97 16.01
N ASP A 606 -39.59 68.61 17.19
CA ASP A 606 -39.22 67.37 17.89
C ASP A 606 -40.17 66.19 17.58
N VAL A 607 -41.13 66.35 16.66
CA VAL A 607 -42.06 65.29 16.27
C VAL A 607 -41.54 64.61 15.01
N GLU A 608 -41.26 63.30 15.12
CA GLU A 608 -40.84 62.48 13.98
C GLU A 608 -42.05 62.05 13.15
N PHE A 609 -42.13 62.53 11.90
CA PHE A 609 -43.15 62.16 10.94
C PHE A 609 -42.62 61.21 9.87
N GLU A 610 -43.49 60.35 9.33
CA GLU A 610 -43.23 59.66 8.06
C GLU A 610 -43.25 60.69 6.91
N GLY A 611 -42.06 61.12 6.47
CA GLY A 611 -41.90 62.11 5.40
C GLY A 611 -41.57 63.53 5.91
N PRO A 612 -41.16 64.46 5.03
CA PRO A 612 -40.63 65.77 5.42
C PRO A 612 -41.75 66.77 5.77
N VAL A 613 -42.64 66.44 6.71
CA VAL A 613 -43.82 67.25 7.07
C VAL A 613 -43.41 68.63 7.60
N VAL A 614 -42.47 68.69 8.53
CA VAL A 614 -42.03 69.94 9.17
C VAL A 614 -41.36 70.87 8.15
N ASP A 615 -40.46 70.32 7.31
CA ASP A 615 -39.83 71.07 6.23
C ASP A 615 -40.84 71.54 5.18
N THR A 616 -41.86 70.72 4.90
CA THR A 616 -42.96 71.09 4.00
C THR A 616 -43.72 72.31 4.49
N ILE A 617 -44.03 72.38 5.80
CA ILE A 617 -44.66 73.56 6.40
C ILE A 617 -43.70 74.75 6.35
N HIS A 618 -42.44 74.55 6.73
CA HIS A 618 -41.43 75.62 6.79
C HIS A 618 -41.20 76.30 5.44
N GLN A 619 -41.19 75.51 4.36
CA GLN A 619 -40.96 75.99 3.00
C GLN A 619 -42.24 76.42 2.26
N SER A 620 -43.42 76.21 2.84
CA SER A 620 -44.71 76.56 2.18
C SER A 620 -44.93 78.07 1.97
N GLY A 621 -44.16 78.90 2.69
CA GLY A 621 -44.15 80.36 2.51
C GLY A 621 -43.15 80.85 1.46
N GLU A 622 -42.34 79.98 0.85
CA GLU A 622 -41.36 80.37 -0.17
C GLU A 622 -42.02 80.77 -1.49
N HIS A 623 -41.29 81.56 -2.27
CA HIS A 623 -41.69 81.96 -3.62
C HIS A 623 -40.84 81.22 -4.65
N TRP A 624 -41.47 80.79 -5.74
CA TRP A 624 -40.79 80.05 -6.82
C TRP A 624 -39.53 80.75 -7.35
N ASP A 625 -39.52 82.09 -7.41
CA ASP A 625 -38.40 82.91 -7.89
C ASP A 625 -37.28 83.17 -6.85
N GLY A 626 -37.41 82.66 -5.62
CA GLY A 626 -36.44 82.87 -4.54
C GLY A 626 -36.60 84.17 -3.76
N SER A 627 -37.67 84.94 -4.00
CA SER A 627 -38.00 86.13 -3.19
C SER A 627 -38.67 85.81 -1.84
N GLY A 628 -38.78 84.53 -1.49
CA GLY A 628 -39.40 84.04 -0.26
C GLY A 628 -38.55 84.24 1.01
N PRO A 629 -39.11 83.98 2.20
CA PRO A 629 -38.47 84.24 3.50
C PRO A 629 -37.12 83.52 3.74
N LEU A 630 -36.93 82.33 3.19
CA LEU A 630 -35.73 81.50 3.29
C LEU A 630 -34.82 81.64 2.06
N GLY A 631 -35.27 82.32 1.01
CA GLY A 631 -34.53 82.55 -0.22
C GLY A 631 -34.36 81.31 -1.09
N MET A 632 -35.20 80.29 -0.90
CA MET A 632 -35.16 79.06 -1.70
C MET A 632 -35.86 79.27 -3.03
N LYS A 633 -35.27 78.78 -4.12
CA LYS A 633 -35.81 78.98 -5.48
C LYS A 633 -36.10 77.65 -6.18
N GLU A 634 -37.14 77.66 -7.00
CA GLU A 634 -37.48 76.58 -7.94
C GLU A 634 -37.41 75.18 -7.29
N GLU A 635 -36.46 74.36 -7.75
CA GLU A 635 -36.34 72.97 -7.34
C GLU A 635 -35.72 72.75 -5.94
N GLU A 636 -35.22 73.82 -5.30
CA GLU A 636 -34.73 73.79 -3.91
C GLU A 636 -35.89 73.69 -2.90
N ILE A 637 -37.08 74.12 -3.29
CA ILE A 637 -38.31 74.03 -2.49
C ILE A 637 -38.85 72.60 -2.62
N LEU A 638 -39.16 71.93 -1.51
CA LEU A 638 -39.72 70.57 -1.51
C LEU A 638 -40.99 70.49 -2.36
N HIS A 639 -41.13 69.40 -3.11
CA HIS A 639 -42.29 69.21 -3.99
C HIS A 639 -43.63 69.26 -3.22
N PRO A 640 -43.77 68.61 -2.04
CA PRO A 640 -44.89 68.82 -1.12
C PRO A 640 -45.12 70.29 -0.71
N ALA A 641 -44.07 71.08 -0.50
CA ALA A 641 -44.19 72.47 -0.03
C ALA A 641 -44.76 73.39 -1.11
N ARG A 642 -44.40 73.17 -2.38
CA ARG A 642 -44.95 73.90 -3.53
C ARG A 642 -46.45 73.65 -3.69
N ILE A 643 -46.88 72.41 -3.46
CA ILE A 643 -48.30 72.02 -3.48
C ILE A 643 -49.03 72.69 -2.34
N LEU A 644 -48.45 72.64 -1.13
CA LEU A 644 -49.05 73.25 0.05
C LEU A 644 -49.19 74.78 -0.09
N ALA A 645 -48.21 75.46 -0.67
CA ALA A 645 -48.25 76.90 -0.95
C ALA A 645 -49.43 77.27 -1.87
N VAL A 646 -49.65 76.49 -2.93
CA VAL A 646 -50.78 76.67 -3.86
C VAL A 646 -52.11 76.39 -3.17
N ALA A 647 -52.21 75.30 -2.40
CA ALA A 647 -53.42 74.97 -1.66
C ALA A 647 -53.80 76.04 -0.63
N ALA A 648 -52.83 76.52 0.16
CA ALA A 648 -53.03 77.56 1.16
C ALA A 648 -53.45 78.90 0.52
N ALA A 649 -52.81 79.29 -0.58
CA ALA A 649 -53.17 80.50 -1.31
C ALA A 649 -54.58 80.42 -1.93
N PHE A 650 -54.94 79.28 -2.52
CA PHE A 650 -56.29 79.08 -3.06
C PHE A 650 -57.35 79.25 -1.98
N ILE A 651 -57.19 78.57 -0.83
CA ILE A 651 -58.13 78.70 0.29
C ILE A 651 -58.21 80.14 0.81
N ALA A 652 -57.09 80.86 0.90
CA ALA A 652 -57.09 82.25 1.34
C ALA A 652 -57.87 83.20 0.39
N LEU A 653 -57.95 82.89 -0.91
CA LEU A 653 -58.69 83.68 -1.91
C LEU A 653 -60.20 83.38 -1.91
N VAL A 654 -60.57 82.10 -1.76
CA VAL A 654 -61.97 81.65 -1.81
C VAL A 654 -62.63 81.67 -0.43
N ASN A 655 -61.86 81.81 0.64
CA ASN A 655 -62.34 81.94 2.02
C ASN A 655 -61.47 82.98 2.78
N PRO A 656 -61.60 84.28 2.44
CA PRO A 656 -60.78 85.34 3.02
C PRO A 656 -61.09 85.58 4.49
N ARG A 657 -60.03 85.86 5.28
CA ARG A 657 -60.12 86.15 6.71
C ARG A 657 -60.57 87.59 6.99
N THR A 658 -60.11 88.54 6.17
CA THR A 658 -60.55 89.94 6.21
C THR A 658 -61.95 90.02 5.60
N GLY A 659 -62.80 90.96 6.02
CA GLY A 659 -64.21 91.07 5.58
C GLY A 659 -64.41 91.43 4.10
N GLU A 660 -63.45 91.09 3.25
CA GLU A 660 -63.52 91.09 1.80
C GLU A 660 -64.46 89.98 1.31
N PRO A 661 -65.17 90.19 0.20
CA PRO A 661 -66.01 89.15 -0.39
C PRO A 661 -65.14 87.99 -0.91
N PRO A 662 -65.51 86.73 -0.66
CA PRO A 662 -64.88 85.55 -1.26
C PRO A 662 -64.77 85.67 -2.78
N LEU A 663 -63.61 85.32 -3.35
CA LEU A 663 -63.48 85.22 -4.79
C LEU A 663 -64.14 83.94 -5.30
N SER A 664 -64.77 84.02 -6.47
CA SER A 664 -65.17 82.82 -7.22
C SER A 664 -63.93 82.00 -7.61
N PHE A 665 -64.10 80.70 -7.84
CA PHE A 665 -62.99 79.82 -8.25
C PHE A 665 -62.28 80.33 -9.50
N ASP A 666 -63.02 80.79 -10.51
CA ASP A 666 -62.45 81.38 -11.72
C ASP A 666 -61.59 82.61 -11.44
N GLN A 667 -62.05 83.49 -10.54
CA GLN A 667 -61.31 84.69 -10.14
C GLN A 667 -60.04 84.33 -9.34
N ALA A 668 -60.14 83.38 -8.42
CA ALA A 668 -59.00 82.89 -7.65
C ALA A 668 -57.94 82.25 -8.57
N MET A 669 -58.37 81.45 -9.56
CA MET A 669 -57.48 80.86 -10.56
C MET A 669 -56.82 81.91 -11.46
N ALA A 670 -57.59 82.87 -11.96
CA ALA A 670 -57.03 83.98 -12.73
C ALA A 670 -55.95 84.74 -11.93
N GLN A 671 -56.19 84.99 -10.65
CA GLN A 671 -55.22 85.67 -9.79
C GLN A 671 -53.97 84.84 -9.50
N MET A 672 -54.11 83.54 -9.24
CA MET A 672 -52.97 82.64 -9.02
C MET A 672 -52.14 82.44 -10.29
N MET A 673 -52.77 82.40 -11.47
CA MET A 673 -52.08 82.31 -12.76
C MET A 673 -51.20 83.55 -13.05
N LEU A 674 -51.58 84.74 -12.58
CA LEU A 674 -50.75 85.95 -12.71
C LEU A 674 -49.44 85.87 -11.89
N GLN A 675 -49.41 85.04 -10.85
CA GLN A 675 -48.25 84.82 -9.98
C GLN A 675 -47.49 83.52 -10.32
N ASN A 676 -47.80 82.91 -11.46
CA ASN A 676 -47.17 81.68 -11.91
C ASN A 676 -45.73 81.93 -12.40
N GLY A 677 -44.79 81.10 -11.96
CA GLY A 677 -43.37 81.26 -12.26
C GLY A 677 -42.66 82.37 -11.48
N THR A 678 -43.38 83.09 -10.60
CA THR A 678 -42.81 84.04 -9.65
C THR A 678 -43.09 83.59 -8.23
N ARG A 679 -44.37 83.53 -7.83
CA ARG A 679 -44.78 83.05 -6.50
C ARG A 679 -44.98 81.54 -6.46
N PHE A 680 -45.63 80.99 -7.48
CA PHE A 680 -46.04 79.58 -7.50
C PHE A 680 -45.35 78.79 -8.63
N ASP A 681 -45.06 77.51 -8.35
CA ASP A 681 -44.73 76.53 -9.39
C ASP A 681 -45.95 76.35 -10.32
N ARG A 682 -45.70 76.25 -11.63
CA ARG A 682 -46.74 76.02 -12.64
C ARG A 682 -47.43 74.67 -12.48
N LYS A 683 -46.71 73.63 -12.03
CA LYS A 683 -47.25 72.27 -12.01
C LYS A 683 -48.42 72.14 -11.02
N PRO A 684 -48.31 72.55 -9.74
CA PRO A 684 -49.42 72.46 -8.79
C PRO A 684 -50.61 73.37 -9.15
N VAL A 685 -50.36 74.57 -9.71
CA VAL A 685 -51.44 75.46 -10.18
C VAL A 685 -52.22 74.81 -11.33
N SER A 686 -51.52 74.20 -12.29
CA SER A 686 -52.16 73.51 -13.42
C SER A 686 -52.96 72.29 -12.97
N ALA A 687 -52.45 71.55 -11.99
CA ALA A 687 -53.14 70.41 -11.38
C ALA A 687 -54.41 70.83 -10.63
N LEU A 688 -54.36 71.95 -9.89
CA LEU A 688 -55.55 72.52 -9.22
C LEU A 688 -56.64 72.90 -10.23
N ILE A 689 -56.28 73.60 -11.31
CA ILE A 689 -57.22 73.96 -12.38
C ILE A 689 -57.84 72.71 -13.00
N ASN A 690 -57.01 71.70 -13.32
CA ASN A 690 -57.52 70.46 -13.90
C ASN A 690 -58.49 69.73 -12.96
N TYR A 691 -58.20 69.72 -11.66
CA TYR A 691 -59.09 69.11 -10.67
C TYR A 691 -60.44 69.83 -10.58
N LEU A 692 -60.43 71.16 -10.60
CA LEU A 692 -61.64 71.98 -10.57
C LEU A 692 -62.50 71.77 -11.83
N ASP A 693 -61.90 71.83 -13.02
CA ASP A 693 -62.62 71.80 -14.30
C ASP A 693 -63.05 70.38 -14.73
N ASN A 694 -62.20 69.37 -14.47
CA ASN A 694 -62.35 68.04 -15.09
C ASN A 694 -62.57 66.89 -14.10
N ARG A 695 -62.39 67.11 -12.78
CA ARG A 695 -62.55 66.06 -11.74
C ARG A 695 -63.71 66.30 -10.77
N GLY A 696 -64.58 67.25 -11.07
CA GLY A 696 -65.72 67.62 -10.22
C GLY A 696 -65.35 68.41 -8.97
N GLY A 697 -64.13 68.99 -8.93
CA GLY A 697 -63.68 69.80 -7.80
C GLY A 697 -64.55 71.03 -7.55
N ALA A 698 -65.06 71.67 -8.62
CA ALA A 698 -65.95 72.84 -8.50
C ALA A 698 -67.26 72.52 -7.77
N GLU A 699 -67.85 71.34 -7.98
CA GLU A 699 -69.05 70.89 -7.27
C GLU A 699 -68.72 70.47 -5.83
N ARG A 700 -67.61 69.75 -5.66
CA ARG A 700 -67.18 69.20 -4.37
C ARG A 700 -66.84 70.27 -3.34
N TRP A 701 -66.30 71.41 -3.78
CA TRP A 701 -65.84 72.50 -2.91
C TRP A 701 -66.75 73.73 -2.94
N ALA A 702 -67.96 73.62 -3.51
CA ALA A 702 -68.89 74.75 -3.65
C ALA A 702 -69.17 75.48 -2.32
N ASP A 703 -69.06 74.79 -1.19
CA ASP A 703 -69.24 75.31 0.17
C ASP A 703 -68.05 76.13 0.70
N PHE A 704 -66.91 76.16 0.01
CA PHE A 704 -65.70 76.85 0.49
C PHE A 704 -65.89 78.36 0.60
N GLY A 705 -66.76 78.93 -0.24
CA GLY A 705 -67.11 80.35 -0.23
C GLY A 705 -68.21 80.73 0.77
N GLU A 706 -68.85 79.77 1.44
CA GLU A 706 -69.83 80.04 2.47
C GLU A 706 -69.11 80.43 3.79
N PRO A 707 -69.54 81.51 4.48
CA PRO A 707 -69.00 81.85 5.79
C PRO A 707 -69.36 80.75 6.81
N SER A 708 -68.36 80.34 7.60
CA SER A 708 -68.46 79.30 8.62
C SER A 708 -69.39 79.65 9.78
#